data_AF-A0A3B9T0M7-F1
#
_entry.id   AF-A0A3B9T0M7-F1
#
_cell.length_a   1.000
_cell.length_b   1.000
_cell.length_c   1.000
_cell.angle_alpha   90.00
_cell.angle_beta   90.00
_cell.angle_gamma   90.00
#
_symmetry.space_group_name_H-M   'P 1'
#
loop_
_entity.id
_entity.type
_entity.pdbx_description
1 polymer ?
#
loop_
_entity_poly.entity_id
_entity_poly.type
_entity_poly.pdbx_seq_one_letter_code
_entity_poly.pdbx_strand_id
1 'polypeptide(L)'
;MKKQRWKRTAAIAAAAAMAFGTGIYVPHTQPAEIVQAADMQIADFGLSDLHMTDPYCTNAFSKEMAYLLSFDTDRLLCGFRENAKLNTNGARRYAGWENTLIAGHTIGHYLSACAQAYQNPSLTDAQRAQLNDILDKLLSGMQTCQQNSKGKPGFLWAGQVKNSNNVESQFDLVQQGKTNIINEAWVPWYTMHKLIQGLVDVYNGTGKETAKNIASALGDWTYNRCITWNQQTHNTVLSIEYGGMNDCLYQLYAITGKDSHATAAHYFDETNLHEAVLRGGQDVLNNRHANTTIPKFIGALRRYQVLNGRIVNGEVVDATRYLQYAEAFWDMVVTHHTYITGGNSEWEHFGKDDILDAERTNCNCETCNSYNMLKLSRELYKITGDKKYMDFYEGTYYNSILSSQNPESGMTTYFQPMATGYFKVYSSPYDSFWCCTGSGMESFTKLGDTIYMHSGNALYVNMYQSSEITWAEQGITLTQESSIPEQDTAVFTVSGSGSADLRFRIPQWKAGSMTVKVNGANYSYKTVDGYAAVDGVQGGDTITVQIPMEIAAYPLPDNKAVYGFKYGPIVLSAELGKENMQTGSTGMWVTIPKEQIVASQNITLNKQGQSVAAFMTEINDHFTKDENALRFTLNDTNTKLTFTPHYQQYQQRYGIYWKFLSNGTVIDEKPPRAKLTVTDTVQPGYGQYENDEQHNMLEWNTAGVTDDSTYRYAKAGGYFTYQMEVDPEAAYSLLTVRLRHADNGKTLRVRVGDTVLYAETLAHSGTSATYDVRIPIPADVLTRCMHTIAADGREVPVLDITFSSDDGKESAKVCDFIYMNAVKPYYDFDSSIAYFVDCGDQDVTTLTGTDKQGWYNSVTEQLYGADEVSGMYWGLIDDPTDQYNGASKSGGIYTANTWPNEAAPGDGAAKNVSFRYTKNQYEHNIDRHLDYGFTLPDGAYTVEMSFRDPWGCSKNPRVYANIGTANEALIAENCPTDGSAVKGNVTVKGGYLELNFRSDDKAINVDYIIIRFADGMPYTTKGMRGDVNLDGVADGADALALQAALLKGTALTWEQGYAADVKTDFAADARDLSALKRLVLKK
;
A
#
# COMPACT_ATOMS: atom_id res chain seq x y z
N MET A 1 62.28 -41.58 48.17
CA MET A 1 61.56 -42.66 47.49
C MET A 1 60.18 -42.86 48.10
N LYS A 2 59.05 -42.69 47.42
CA LYS A 2 58.65 -41.55 46.57
C LYS A 2 57.30 -41.02 47.12
N LYS A 3 57.47 -40.01 47.98
CA LYS A 3 56.64 -39.07 48.79
C LYS A 3 55.30 -38.58 48.19
N GLN A 4 54.30 -38.05 48.92
CA GLN A 4 53.85 -38.00 50.34
C GLN A 4 52.61 -37.05 50.43
N ARG A 5 51.57 -37.44 51.18
CA ARG A 5 50.83 -36.71 52.25
C ARG A 5 50.35 -35.22 52.14
N TRP A 6 49.05 -35.06 52.49
CA TRP A 6 48.42 -34.29 53.61
C TRP A 6 48.00 -32.80 53.52
N LYS A 7 46.72 -32.59 53.91
CA LYS A 7 46.06 -31.65 54.87
C LYS A 7 46.21 -30.10 54.81
N ARG A 8 45.02 -29.46 54.83
CA ARG A 8 44.51 -28.29 55.62
C ARG A 8 45.47 -27.13 55.97
N THR A 9 45.01 -25.88 55.79
CA THR A 9 44.55 -24.88 56.81
C THR A 9 44.67 -23.44 56.27
N ALA A 10 43.79 -22.55 56.70
CA ALA A 10 43.70 -21.12 56.40
C ALA A 10 44.76 -20.24 57.11
N ALA A 11 45.02 -19.03 56.56
CA ALA A 11 45.09 -17.71 57.25
C ALA A 11 46.07 -16.70 56.59
N ILE A 12 45.50 -15.59 56.08
CA ILE A 12 45.80 -14.16 56.31
C ILE A 12 47.24 -13.72 56.67
N ALA A 13 47.82 -12.78 55.89
CA ALA A 13 48.37 -11.49 56.38
C ALA A 13 48.92 -10.59 55.24
N ALA A 14 48.95 -9.29 55.55
CA ALA A 14 48.92 -8.11 54.67
C ALA A 14 50.26 -7.36 54.44
N ALA A 15 50.17 -6.23 53.71
CA ALA A 15 51.07 -5.06 53.56
C ALA A 15 52.01 -5.05 52.33
N ALA A 16 52.27 -3.96 51.60
CA ALA A 16 51.77 -2.57 51.58
C ALA A 16 52.21 -1.87 50.25
N ALA A 17 51.40 -0.88 49.82
CA ALA A 17 51.71 0.38 49.11
C ALA A 17 52.74 0.44 47.96
N MET A 18 52.31 0.87 46.76
CA MET A 18 52.46 2.26 46.27
C MET A 18 51.77 2.44 44.90
N ALA A 19 51.11 3.58 44.74
CA ALA A 19 50.32 3.99 43.58
C ALA A 19 51.19 4.40 42.38
N PHE A 20 50.76 4.06 41.16
CA PHE A 20 50.85 4.92 39.97
C PHE A 20 49.73 4.53 38.98
N GLY A 21 49.02 5.54 38.49
CA GLY A 21 47.83 5.39 37.67
C GLY A 21 48.09 4.66 36.35
N THR A 22 47.22 3.70 36.06
CA THR A 22 47.01 3.14 34.74
C THR A 22 45.49 3.06 34.56
N GLY A 23 44.99 3.58 33.44
CA GLY A 23 43.58 3.49 33.09
C GLY A 23 43.19 2.01 33.07
N ILE A 24 42.20 1.65 33.90
CA ILE A 24 41.66 0.30 33.91
C ILE A 24 40.84 0.16 32.64
N TYR A 25 41.44 -0.49 31.65
CA TYR A 25 40.70 -1.16 30.58
C TYR A 25 39.87 -2.25 31.27
N VAL A 26 38.57 -1.98 31.45
CA VAL A 26 37.62 -3.01 31.88
C VAL A 26 37.46 -3.94 30.68
N PRO A 27 37.83 -5.23 30.78
CA PRO A 27 37.56 -6.16 29.69
C PRO A 27 36.05 -6.21 29.50
N HIS A 28 35.59 -5.93 28.29
CA HIS A 28 34.21 -6.24 27.90
C HIS A 28 33.96 -7.71 28.22
N THR A 29 33.04 -7.98 29.13
CA THR A 29 32.44 -9.30 29.24
C THR A 29 31.84 -9.63 27.88
N GLN A 30 32.29 -10.72 27.28
CA GLN A 30 31.67 -11.27 26.07
C GLN A 30 30.14 -11.26 26.24
N PRO A 31 29.37 -10.83 25.23
CA PRO A 31 27.94 -11.11 25.24
C PRO A 31 27.77 -12.62 25.40
N ALA A 32 26.76 -13.03 26.17
CA ALA A 32 26.41 -14.44 26.31
C ALA A 32 26.41 -15.08 24.91
N GLU A 33 27.18 -16.16 24.71
CA GLU A 33 27.16 -16.91 23.45
C GLU A 33 25.70 -17.22 23.12
N ILE A 34 25.15 -16.54 22.09
CA ILE A 34 23.88 -16.93 21.50
C ILE A 34 24.19 -18.29 20.91
N VAL A 35 23.89 -19.35 21.65
CA VAL A 35 24.03 -20.70 21.14
C VAL A 35 23.13 -20.71 19.90
N GLN A 36 23.69 -20.94 18.72
CA GLN A 36 22.96 -21.14 17.47
C GLN A 36 22.78 -22.64 17.23
N ALA A 37 21.67 -23.03 16.60
CA ALA A 37 21.36 -24.44 16.35
C ALA A 37 21.75 -24.86 14.94
N ALA A 38 21.62 -23.95 13.98
CA ALA A 38 22.06 -24.14 12.60
C ALA A 38 23.55 -23.82 12.43
N ASP A 39 24.19 -24.50 11.48
CA ASP A 39 25.55 -24.24 11.02
C ASP A 39 25.53 -22.96 10.17
N MET A 40 25.63 -21.79 10.81
CA MET A 40 25.78 -20.53 10.08
C MET A 40 27.17 -20.47 9.48
N GLN A 41 27.26 -20.40 8.16
CA GLN A 41 28.54 -20.36 7.46
C GLN A 41 29.28 -19.04 7.68
N ILE A 42 28.54 -17.96 7.91
CA ILE A 42 29.04 -16.59 8.04
C ILE A 42 28.46 -15.97 9.32
N ALA A 43 29.33 -15.33 10.10
CA ALA A 43 28.99 -14.63 11.33
C ALA A 43 29.06 -13.11 11.15
N ASP A 44 28.25 -12.41 11.92
CA ASP A 44 28.23 -10.96 12.02
C ASP A 44 29.14 -10.43 13.13
N PHE A 45 29.60 -9.20 12.95
CA PHE A 45 30.27 -8.42 13.99
C PHE A 45 29.25 -7.77 14.92
N GLY A 46 29.71 -7.43 16.14
CA GLY A 46 28.95 -6.56 17.02
C GLY A 46 28.91 -5.13 16.46
N LEU A 47 27.84 -4.39 16.80
CA LEU A 47 27.74 -2.97 16.44
C LEU A 47 28.87 -2.11 17.03
N SER A 48 29.49 -2.57 18.11
CA SER A 48 30.64 -1.92 18.75
C SER A 48 31.94 -2.03 17.95
N ASP A 49 32.04 -3.01 17.05
CA ASP A 49 33.28 -3.33 16.36
C ASP A 49 33.50 -2.44 15.14
N LEU A 50 32.44 -1.74 14.70
CA LEU A 50 32.40 -0.97 13.47
C LEU A 50 32.14 0.52 13.72
N HIS A 51 33.07 1.34 13.25
CA HIS A 51 32.93 2.79 13.22
C HIS A 51 32.61 3.28 11.81
N MET A 52 31.40 3.80 11.61
CA MET A 52 31.00 4.40 10.34
C MET A 52 31.69 5.77 10.17
N THR A 53 32.34 6.00 9.02
CA THR A 53 33.03 7.28 8.73
C THR A 53 32.49 7.97 7.48
N ASP A 54 31.58 7.33 6.75
CA ASP A 54 30.82 7.95 5.66
C ASP A 54 30.07 9.20 6.16
N PRO A 55 30.30 10.39 5.55
CA PRO A 55 29.71 11.63 6.05
C PRO A 55 28.18 11.65 6.05
N TYR A 56 27.54 11.02 5.06
CA TYR A 56 26.08 11.00 4.97
C TYR A 56 25.48 10.13 6.07
N CYS A 57 26.02 8.93 6.27
CA CYS A 57 25.58 8.01 7.31
C CYS A 57 25.91 8.52 8.72
N THR A 58 27.05 9.20 8.89
CA THR A 58 27.41 9.86 10.16
C THR A 58 26.41 10.96 10.51
N ASN A 59 26.02 11.79 9.53
CA ASN A 59 24.96 12.78 9.74
C ASN A 59 23.63 12.11 10.08
N ALA A 60 23.22 11.09 9.32
CA ALA A 60 21.97 10.37 9.53
C ALA A 60 21.87 9.76 10.94
N PHE A 61 22.94 9.09 11.39
CA PHE A 61 23.04 8.58 12.76
C PHE A 61 22.99 9.68 13.82
N SER A 62 23.67 10.81 13.58
CA SER A 62 23.66 11.96 14.50
C SER A 62 22.25 12.55 14.67
N LYS A 63 21.48 12.64 13.58
CA LYS A 63 20.08 13.10 13.62
C LYS A 63 19.19 12.13 14.39
N GLU A 64 19.37 10.83 14.16
CA GLU A 64 18.64 9.80 14.90
C GLU A 64 18.99 9.83 16.39
N MET A 65 20.27 9.95 16.74
CA MET A 65 20.71 10.08 18.13
C MET A 65 20.13 11.31 18.82
N ALA A 66 20.06 12.45 18.14
CA ALA A 66 19.42 13.64 18.69
C ALA A 66 17.93 13.41 18.95
N TYR A 67 17.24 12.68 18.08
CA TYR A 67 15.85 12.32 18.23
C TYR A 67 15.62 11.35 19.40
N LEU A 68 16.41 10.27 19.50
CA LEU A 68 16.28 9.31 20.60
C LEU A 68 16.47 9.96 21.98
N LEU A 69 17.41 10.90 22.09
CA LEU A 69 17.69 11.61 23.34
C LEU A 69 16.66 12.71 23.69
N SER A 70 15.76 13.07 22.78
CA SER A 70 14.77 14.13 23.01
C SER A 70 13.47 13.66 23.67
N PHE A 71 13.27 12.34 23.78
CA PHE A 71 12.08 11.75 24.38
C PHE A 71 12.01 11.96 25.90
N ASP A 72 10.79 12.23 26.38
CA ASP A 72 10.44 12.26 27.80
C ASP A 72 10.09 10.84 28.26
N THR A 73 10.95 10.29 29.12
CA THR A 73 10.80 8.94 29.65
C THR A 73 9.52 8.75 30.47
N ASP A 74 9.03 9.77 31.18
CA ASP A 74 7.77 9.66 31.93
C ASP A 74 6.55 9.61 31.00
N ARG A 75 6.62 10.28 29.83
CA ARG A 75 5.60 10.17 28.78
C ARG A 75 5.62 8.80 28.10
N LEU A 76 6.79 8.23 27.83
CA LEU A 76 6.92 6.85 27.33
C LEU A 76 6.32 5.85 28.33
N LEU A 77 6.57 6.02 29.64
CA LEU A 77 6.01 5.13 30.67
C LEU A 77 4.53 5.38 30.99
N CYS A 78 3.93 6.47 30.49
CA CYS A 78 2.61 6.94 30.89
C CYS A 78 1.54 5.84 30.70
N GLY A 79 1.48 5.24 29.51
CA GLY A 79 0.46 4.24 29.22
C GLY A 79 0.56 2.96 30.04
N PHE A 80 1.79 2.50 30.31
CA PHE A 80 2.01 1.35 31.19
C PHE A 80 1.55 1.63 32.63
N ARG A 81 1.85 2.83 33.15
CA ARG A 81 1.46 3.24 34.50
C ARG A 81 -0.05 3.37 34.64
N GLU A 82 -0.73 3.96 33.66
CA GLU A 82 -2.19 4.05 33.64
C GLU A 82 -2.86 2.67 33.72
N ASN A 83 -2.37 1.71 32.93
CA ASN A 83 -2.92 0.36 32.88
C ASN A 83 -2.61 -0.43 34.15
N ALA A 84 -1.46 -0.20 34.80
CA ALA A 84 -1.11 -0.75 36.09
C ALA A 84 -1.77 -0.04 37.30
N LYS A 85 -2.52 1.04 37.07
CA LYS A 85 -3.11 1.92 38.11
C LYS A 85 -2.05 2.56 39.02
N LEU A 86 -0.92 2.95 38.44
CA LEU A 86 0.17 3.67 39.09
C LEU A 86 0.15 5.17 38.73
N ASN A 87 0.85 5.98 39.51
CA ASN A 87 0.98 7.42 39.27
C ASN A 87 1.78 7.67 37.97
N THR A 88 1.28 8.52 37.08
CA THR A 88 1.94 8.90 35.82
C THR A 88 2.99 10.01 35.98
N ASN A 89 3.24 10.49 37.20
CA ASN A 89 4.08 11.64 37.52
C ASN A 89 3.62 12.95 36.84
N GLY A 90 2.32 13.06 36.55
CA GLY A 90 1.75 14.20 35.82
C GLY A 90 2.02 14.16 34.31
N ALA A 91 2.71 13.14 33.80
CA ALA A 91 2.94 12.97 32.37
C ALA A 91 1.65 12.58 31.64
N ARG A 92 1.58 12.99 30.38
CA ARG A 92 0.54 12.61 29.42
C ARG A 92 1.17 11.78 28.31
N ARG A 93 0.38 10.88 27.74
CA ARG A 93 0.78 10.11 26.55
C ARG A 93 1.30 11.03 25.44
N TYR A 94 2.17 10.47 24.61
CA TYR A 94 2.47 11.06 23.31
C TYR A 94 1.24 11.06 22.41
N ALA A 95 1.19 11.94 21.41
CA ALA A 95 0.05 12.04 20.49
C ALA A 95 0.10 10.91 19.43
N GLY A 96 -0.73 11.01 18.39
CA GLY A 96 -0.81 10.00 17.34
C GLY A 96 -1.14 8.60 17.88
N TRP A 97 -0.53 7.57 17.29
CA TRP A 97 -0.84 6.17 17.58
C TRP A 97 -0.50 5.74 19.01
N GLU A 98 0.47 6.37 19.66
CA GLU A 98 0.82 6.13 21.07
C GLU A 98 -0.27 6.63 22.07
N ASN A 99 -1.30 7.32 21.57
CA ASN A 99 -2.51 7.63 22.32
C ASN A 99 -3.72 6.77 21.91
N THR A 100 -3.52 5.58 21.34
CA THR A 100 -4.63 4.73 20.85
C THR A 100 -4.50 3.28 21.35
N LEU A 101 -5.26 2.34 20.77
CA LEU A 101 -5.22 0.93 21.12
C LEU A 101 -3.86 0.25 20.85
N ILE A 102 -3.08 0.71 19.85
CA ILE A 102 -1.79 0.11 19.47
C ILE A 102 -0.60 0.57 20.34
N ALA A 103 -0.80 1.57 21.22
CA ALA A 103 0.27 2.20 21.99
C ALA A 103 1.18 1.19 22.73
N GLY A 104 2.47 1.51 22.80
CA GLY A 104 3.53 0.63 23.25
C GLY A 104 4.35 0.04 22.09
N HIS A 105 3.80 0.02 20.87
CA HIS A 105 4.52 -0.52 19.71
C HIS A 105 5.77 0.31 19.38
N THR A 106 5.66 1.65 19.43
CA THR A 106 6.82 2.54 19.20
C THR A 106 7.81 2.36 20.32
N ILE A 107 7.34 2.19 21.55
CA ILE A 107 8.23 2.02 22.72
C ILE A 107 9.07 0.75 22.57
N GLY A 108 8.51 -0.33 22.03
CA GLY A 108 9.28 -1.52 21.66
C GLY A 108 10.40 -1.22 20.67
N HIS A 109 10.08 -0.53 19.58
CA HIS A 109 11.09 -0.07 18.60
C HIS A 109 12.14 0.87 19.21
N TYR A 110 11.72 1.79 20.08
CA TYR A 110 12.59 2.73 20.76
C TYR A 110 13.60 2.00 21.66
N LEU A 111 13.18 0.94 22.36
CA LEU A 111 14.09 0.09 23.13
C LEU A 111 15.14 -0.58 22.23
N SER A 112 14.72 -1.14 21.08
CA SER A 112 15.65 -1.72 20.09
C SER A 112 16.65 -0.68 19.56
N ALA A 113 16.17 0.50 19.15
CA ALA A 113 17.00 1.59 18.65
C ALA A 113 17.98 2.10 19.71
N CYS A 114 17.54 2.29 20.96
CA CYS A 114 18.43 2.66 22.06
C CYS A 114 19.46 1.58 22.37
N ALA A 115 19.11 0.30 22.29
CA ALA A 115 20.07 -0.79 22.48
C ALA A 115 21.13 -0.85 21.36
N GLN A 116 20.72 -0.60 20.12
CA GLN A 116 21.62 -0.52 18.97
C GLN A 116 22.55 0.71 19.09
N ALA A 117 21.97 1.89 19.35
CA ALA A 117 22.72 3.12 19.59
C ALA A 117 23.70 3.01 20.76
N TYR A 118 23.30 2.36 21.85
CA TYR A 118 24.16 2.16 23.03
C TYR A 118 25.43 1.36 22.71
N GLN A 119 25.43 0.54 21.67
CA GLN A 119 26.61 -0.23 21.26
C GLN A 119 27.51 0.55 20.29
N ASN A 120 26.99 1.57 19.61
CA ASN A 120 27.70 2.27 18.55
C ASN A 120 28.96 3.01 19.09
N PRO A 121 30.14 2.83 18.46
CA PRO A 121 31.40 3.39 18.94
C PRO A 121 31.51 4.92 18.77
N SER A 122 30.69 5.54 17.92
CA SER A 122 30.69 7.00 17.70
C SER A 122 30.07 7.80 18.86
N LEU A 123 29.43 7.15 19.83
CA LEU A 123 28.85 7.83 20.99
C LEU A 123 29.93 8.40 21.90
N THR A 124 29.74 9.65 22.31
CA THR A 124 30.46 10.22 23.45
C THR A 124 30.06 9.53 24.76
N ASP A 125 30.95 9.53 25.75
CA ASP A 125 30.66 8.98 27.08
C ASP A 125 29.39 9.59 27.71
N ALA A 126 29.16 10.88 27.48
CA ALA A 126 27.97 11.59 27.97
C ALA A 126 26.69 11.08 27.31
N GLN A 127 26.67 10.90 25.99
CA GLN A 127 25.52 10.35 25.28
C GLN A 127 25.25 8.90 25.69
N ARG A 128 26.31 8.09 25.84
CA ARG A 128 26.20 6.70 26.28
C ARG A 128 25.64 6.59 27.71
N ALA A 129 26.09 7.46 28.61
CA ALA A 129 25.57 7.55 29.96
C ALA A 129 24.09 7.99 29.99
N GLN A 130 23.71 8.96 29.16
CA GLN A 130 22.33 9.43 29.05
C GLN A 130 21.40 8.34 28.51
N LEU A 131 21.78 7.63 27.44
CA LEU A 131 21.01 6.49 26.93
C LEU A 131 20.87 5.39 27.99
N ASN A 132 21.94 5.09 28.72
CA ASN A 132 21.89 4.09 29.78
C ASN A 132 20.89 4.50 30.89
N ASP A 133 20.88 5.76 31.30
CA ASP A 133 19.92 6.29 32.28
C ASP A 133 18.47 6.22 31.78
N ILE A 134 18.24 6.53 30.49
CA ILE A 134 16.92 6.35 29.85
C ILE A 134 16.48 4.88 29.91
N LEU A 135 17.35 3.95 29.49
CA LEU A 135 17.06 2.51 29.51
C LEU A 135 16.78 2.02 30.94
N ASP A 136 17.59 2.42 31.92
CA ASP A 136 17.41 2.03 33.33
C ASP A 136 16.07 2.53 33.88
N LYS A 137 15.68 3.77 33.57
CA LYS A 137 14.37 4.34 33.96
C LYS A 137 13.21 3.62 33.29
N LEU A 138 13.30 3.35 31.99
CA LEU A 138 12.26 2.60 31.26
C LEU A 138 12.09 1.19 31.82
N LEU A 139 13.18 0.44 31.97
CA LEU A 139 13.14 -0.93 32.48
C LEU A 139 12.61 -1.00 33.91
N SER A 140 13.05 -0.10 34.80
CA SER A 140 12.55 -0.04 36.18
C SER A 140 11.06 0.31 36.22
N GLY A 141 10.63 1.28 35.41
CA GLY A 141 9.22 1.66 35.27
C GLY A 141 8.35 0.53 34.73
N MET A 142 8.78 -0.13 33.64
CA MET A 142 8.10 -1.26 33.03
C MET A 142 8.02 -2.46 33.98
N GLN A 143 9.11 -2.79 34.68
CA GLN A 143 9.12 -3.85 35.69
C GLN A 143 8.11 -3.55 36.80
N THR A 144 8.09 -2.32 37.31
CA THR A 144 7.11 -1.90 38.34
C THR A 144 5.67 -2.03 37.82
N CYS A 145 5.41 -1.63 36.57
CA CYS A 145 4.09 -1.78 35.95
C CYS A 145 3.69 -3.25 35.77
N GLN A 146 4.61 -4.11 35.31
CA GLN A 146 4.35 -5.55 35.13
C GLN A 146 4.05 -6.24 36.47
N GLN A 147 4.77 -5.89 37.54
CA GLN A 147 4.54 -6.42 38.89
C GLN A 147 3.21 -5.97 39.50
N ASN A 148 2.68 -4.82 39.08
CA ASN A 148 1.41 -4.25 39.55
C ASN A 148 0.25 -4.43 38.54
N SER A 149 0.50 -5.18 37.47
CA SER A 149 -0.44 -5.39 36.37
C SER A 149 -1.78 -5.91 36.88
N LYS A 150 -2.86 -5.47 36.22
CA LYS A 150 -4.23 -5.97 36.47
C LYS A 150 -4.60 -7.14 35.56
N GLY A 151 -3.69 -7.55 34.68
CA GLY A 151 -3.86 -8.74 33.84
C GLY A 151 -3.35 -9.99 34.55
N LYS A 152 -3.33 -11.11 33.82
CA LYS A 152 -2.71 -12.37 34.25
C LYS A 152 -1.21 -12.18 34.53
N PRO A 153 -0.60 -13.07 35.33
CA PRO A 153 0.81 -12.99 35.68
C PRO A 153 1.72 -12.80 34.45
N GLY A 154 2.66 -11.85 34.56
CA GLY A 154 3.62 -11.52 33.50
C GLY A 154 3.15 -10.47 32.48
N PHE A 155 1.86 -10.13 32.45
CA PHE A 155 1.32 -9.19 31.47
C PHE A 155 1.83 -7.74 31.67
N LEU A 156 2.26 -7.10 30.58
CA LEU A 156 2.66 -5.70 30.52
C LEU A 156 2.05 -5.06 29.26
N TRP A 157 1.44 -3.87 29.40
CA TRP A 157 0.69 -3.26 28.31
C TRP A 157 0.60 -1.73 28.41
N ALA A 158 0.80 -1.03 27.30
CA ALA A 158 0.66 0.43 27.21
C ALA A 158 -0.57 0.88 26.43
N GLY A 159 -1.13 0.06 25.53
CA GLY A 159 -2.30 0.38 24.71
C GLY A 159 -3.47 0.88 25.55
N GLN A 160 -4.30 1.76 24.99
CA GLN A 160 -5.52 2.18 25.69
C GLN A 160 -6.39 0.97 26.07
N VAL A 161 -6.96 1.00 27.28
CA VAL A 161 -7.83 -0.05 27.81
C VAL A 161 -9.25 0.49 27.90
N LYS A 162 -10.15 -0.02 27.04
CA LYS A 162 -11.58 0.37 27.03
C LYS A 162 -12.36 -0.25 28.18
N ASN A 163 -12.04 -1.49 28.57
CA ASN A 163 -12.61 -2.15 29.74
C ASN A 163 -11.61 -2.16 30.89
N SER A 164 -11.74 -1.24 31.83
CA SER A 164 -10.81 -1.11 32.96
C SER A 164 -10.77 -2.32 33.91
N ASN A 165 -11.76 -3.21 33.84
CA ASN A 165 -11.78 -4.48 34.58
C ASN A 165 -11.05 -5.62 33.84
N ASN A 166 -10.70 -5.42 32.56
CA ASN A 166 -9.98 -6.39 31.74
C ASN A 166 -8.96 -5.68 30.84
N VAL A 167 -7.74 -5.54 31.35
CA VAL A 167 -6.61 -4.94 30.62
C VAL A 167 -6.10 -5.81 29.46
N GLU A 168 -6.52 -7.08 29.38
CA GLU A 168 -6.19 -8.00 28.27
C GLU A 168 -7.27 -8.00 27.16
N SER A 169 -8.30 -7.16 27.28
CA SER A 169 -9.50 -7.21 26.43
C SER A 169 -9.25 -7.22 24.93
N GLN A 170 -8.24 -6.49 24.43
CA GLN A 170 -7.91 -6.52 23.00
C GLN A 170 -7.53 -7.93 22.52
N PHE A 171 -6.78 -8.68 23.32
CA PHE A 171 -6.41 -10.06 22.98
C PHE A 171 -7.60 -11.01 23.05
N ASP A 172 -8.57 -10.76 23.94
CA ASP A 172 -9.81 -11.55 24.02
C ASP A 172 -10.71 -11.29 22.79
N LEU A 173 -10.73 -10.05 22.30
CA LEU A 173 -11.52 -9.61 21.14
C LEU A 173 -10.92 -10.15 19.84
N VAL A 174 -9.60 -10.10 19.67
CA VAL A 174 -8.91 -10.72 18.52
C VAL A 174 -9.23 -12.22 18.43
N GLN A 175 -9.25 -12.94 19.56
CA GLN A 175 -9.65 -14.36 19.59
C GLN A 175 -11.11 -14.62 19.19
N GLN A 176 -11.94 -13.58 19.17
CA GLN A 176 -13.34 -13.61 18.72
C GLN A 176 -13.50 -13.06 17.29
N GLY A 177 -12.40 -12.69 16.61
CA GLY A 177 -12.41 -12.07 15.29
C GLY A 177 -12.90 -10.62 15.28
N LYS A 178 -12.79 -9.93 16.41
CA LYS A 178 -13.20 -8.53 16.58
C LYS A 178 -11.99 -7.60 16.48
N THR A 179 -11.99 -6.74 15.47
CA THR A 179 -10.80 -5.98 15.01
C THR A 179 -11.09 -4.53 14.68
N ASN A 180 -12.24 -3.98 15.11
CA ASN A 180 -12.45 -2.54 15.00
C ASN A 180 -11.37 -1.80 15.80
N ILE A 181 -10.48 -1.07 15.11
CA ILE A 181 -9.25 -0.52 15.69
C ILE A 181 -9.49 0.64 16.67
N ILE A 182 -10.71 1.18 16.72
CA ILE A 182 -11.04 2.31 17.61
C ILE A 182 -11.62 1.80 18.93
N ASN A 183 -12.50 0.80 18.87
CA ASN A 183 -13.29 0.38 20.02
C ASN A 183 -13.09 -1.08 20.45
N GLU A 184 -12.50 -1.92 19.59
CA GLU A 184 -12.28 -3.34 19.87
C GLU A 184 -10.79 -3.66 20.09
N ALA A 185 -10.01 -3.75 19.01
CA ALA A 185 -8.60 -4.14 19.08
C ALA A 185 -7.82 -3.61 17.87
N TRP A 186 -6.60 -3.12 18.11
CA TRP A 186 -5.68 -2.72 17.04
C TRP A 186 -4.38 -3.52 17.15
N VAL A 187 -4.29 -4.59 16.36
CA VAL A 187 -3.12 -5.49 16.19
C VAL A 187 -2.32 -5.76 17.47
N PRO A 188 -2.96 -6.21 18.58
CA PRO A 188 -2.31 -6.28 19.89
C PRO A 188 -1.12 -7.27 19.94
N TRP A 189 -1.11 -8.29 19.09
CA TRP A 189 0.03 -9.21 18.96
C TRP A 189 1.23 -8.57 18.27
N TYR A 190 1.02 -7.66 17.32
CA TYR A 190 2.11 -6.85 16.74
C TYR A 190 2.77 -5.98 17.81
N THR A 191 1.98 -5.29 18.64
CA THR A 191 2.49 -4.47 19.76
C THR A 191 3.25 -5.34 20.76
N MET A 192 2.72 -6.51 21.10
CA MET A 192 3.40 -7.47 21.99
C MET A 192 4.75 -7.92 21.41
N HIS A 193 4.81 -8.19 20.09
CA HIS A 193 6.05 -8.50 19.41
C HIS A 193 7.09 -7.39 19.60
N LYS A 194 6.74 -6.13 19.37
CA LYS A 194 7.68 -5.01 19.54
C LYS A 194 8.20 -4.88 20.96
N LEU A 195 7.31 -5.05 21.95
CA LEU A 195 7.73 -5.00 23.36
C LEU A 195 8.70 -6.13 23.72
N ILE A 196 8.41 -7.37 23.31
CA ILE A 196 9.29 -8.51 23.57
C ILE A 196 10.63 -8.32 22.85
N GLN A 197 10.61 -7.97 21.56
CA GLN A 197 11.82 -7.78 20.77
C GLN A 197 12.69 -6.65 21.33
N GLY A 198 12.11 -5.50 21.67
CA GLY A 198 12.85 -4.38 22.27
C GLY A 198 13.53 -4.75 23.58
N LEU A 199 12.88 -5.54 24.44
CA LEU A 199 13.49 -6.02 25.69
C LEU A 199 14.60 -7.06 25.45
N VAL A 200 14.42 -7.94 24.45
CA VAL A 200 15.46 -8.89 24.03
C VAL A 200 16.67 -8.15 23.48
N ASP A 201 16.47 -7.13 22.65
CA ASP A 201 17.55 -6.33 22.07
C ASP A 201 18.30 -5.53 23.14
N VAL A 202 17.59 -4.96 24.12
CA VAL A 202 18.23 -4.31 25.28
C VAL A 202 19.06 -5.31 26.08
N TYR A 203 18.58 -6.53 26.31
CA TYR A 203 19.40 -7.55 26.98
C TYR A 203 20.65 -7.89 26.16
N ASN A 204 20.50 -8.15 24.87
CA ASN A 204 21.62 -8.51 24.00
C ASN A 204 22.67 -7.38 23.90
N GLY A 205 22.22 -6.13 23.81
CA GLY A 205 23.10 -4.97 23.65
C GLY A 205 23.71 -4.41 24.95
N THR A 206 23.13 -4.73 26.12
CA THR A 206 23.55 -4.11 27.39
C THR A 206 23.80 -5.09 28.55
N GLY A 207 23.39 -6.35 28.42
CA GLY A 207 23.45 -7.35 29.48
C GLY A 207 22.48 -7.11 30.66
N LYS A 208 21.53 -6.17 30.53
CA LYS A 208 20.59 -5.83 31.61
C LYS A 208 19.58 -6.96 31.86
N GLU A 209 19.83 -7.77 32.90
CA GLU A 209 18.95 -8.87 33.33
C GLU A 209 17.50 -8.44 33.61
N THR A 210 17.27 -7.18 34.01
CA THR A 210 15.92 -6.62 34.17
C THR A 210 15.11 -6.73 32.88
N ALA A 211 15.71 -6.44 31.72
CA ALA A 211 15.04 -6.53 30.42
C ALA A 211 14.65 -7.98 30.08
N LYS A 212 15.61 -8.90 30.23
CA LYS A 212 15.39 -10.35 30.06
C LYS A 212 14.30 -10.89 30.97
N ASN A 213 14.26 -10.45 32.23
CA ASN A 213 13.24 -10.89 33.19
C ASN A 213 11.83 -10.43 32.80
N ILE A 214 11.68 -9.17 32.37
CA ILE A 214 10.39 -8.64 31.89
C ILE A 214 9.95 -9.42 30.65
N ALA A 215 10.85 -9.61 29.68
CA ALA A 215 10.56 -10.36 28.44
C ALA A 215 10.21 -11.82 28.73
N SER A 216 10.94 -12.47 29.63
CA SER A 216 10.67 -13.86 30.05
C SER A 216 9.27 -14.00 30.64
N ALA A 217 8.83 -13.05 31.47
CA ALA A 217 7.49 -13.06 32.04
C ALA A 217 6.40 -12.83 30.97
N LEU A 218 6.66 -12.01 29.95
CA LEU A 218 5.78 -11.86 28.79
C LEU A 218 5.72 -13.14 27.94
N GLY A 219 6.84 -13.84 27.76
CA GLY A 219 6.91 -15.14 27.11
C GLY A 219 6.07 -16.20 27.83
N ASP A 220 6.20 -16.28 29.16
CA ASP A 220 5.38 -17.16 30.00
C ASP A 220 3.88 -16.80 29.93
N TRP A 221 3.53 -15.51 29.95
CA TRP A 221 2.14 -15.06 29.74
C TRP A 221 1.59 -15.48 28.38
N THR A 222 2.38 -15.29 27.32
CA THR A 222 2.02 -15.64 25.94
C THR A 222 1.78 -17.15 25.82
N TYR A 223 2.71 -17.97 26.33
CA TYR A 223 2.57 -19.42 26.38
C TYR A 223 1.26 -19.85 27.04
N ASN A 224 1.00 -19.38 28.26
CA ASN A 224 -0.19 -19.75 29.02
C ASN A 224 -1.51 -19.36 28.31
N ARG A 225 -1.47 -18.35 27.45
CA ARG A 225 -2.59 -17.94 26.64
C ARG A 225 -2.76 -18.83 25.40
N CYS A 226 -1.70 -18.99 24.61
CA CYS A 226 -1.74 -19.73 23.33
C CYS A 226 -2.12 -21.21 23.51
N ILE A 227 -1.67 -21.87 24.58
CA ILE A 227 -2.00 -23.30 24.83
C ILE A 227 -3.50 -23.56 25.08
N THR A 228 -4.31 -22.51 25.26
CA THR A 228 -5.77 -22.62 25.43
C THR A 228 -6.53 -22.52 24.11
N TRP A 229 -5.86 -22.20 23.00
CA TRP A 229 -6.50 -22.04 21.71
C TRP A 229 -6.88 -23.38 21.09
N ASN A 230 -8.12 -23.47 20.61
CA ASN A 230 -8.50 -24.51 19.66
C ASN A 230 -8.10 -24.08 18.23
N GLN A 231 -8.26 -24.97 17.25
CA GLN A 231 -7.89 -24.69 15.86
C GLN A 231 -8.60 -23.47 15.26
N GLN A 232 -9.87 -23.24 15.61
CA GLN A 232 -10.62 -22.10 15.09
C GLN A 232 -10.04 -20.79 15.62
N THR A 233 -9.85 -20.69 16.95
CA THR A 233 -9.23 -19.51 17.58
C THR A 233 -7.81 -19.28 17.06
N HIS A 234 -7.03 -20.34 16.89
CA HIS A 234 -5.69 -20.28 16.32
C HIS A 234 -5.70 -19.65 14.92
N ASN A 235 -6.54 -20.16 14.01
CA ASN A 235 -6.69 -19.61 12.67
C ASN A 235 -7.15 -18.15 12.69
N THR A 236 -8.14 -17.81 13.54
CA THR A 236 -8.64 -16.44 13.68
C THR A 236 -7.54 -15.48 14.13
N VAL A 237 -6.73 -15.87 15.11
CA VAL A 237 -5.62 -15.04 15.59
C VAL A 237 -4.57 -14.84 14.50
N LEU A 238 -4.18 -15.89 13.77
CA LEU A 238 -3.15 -15.78 12.72
C LEU A 238 -3.61 -15.04 11.46
N SER A 239 -4.93 -14.97 11.21
CA SER A 239 -5.49 -14.13 10.14
C SER A 239 -5.40 -12.62 10.42
N ILE A 240 -5.08 -12.23 11.67
CA ILE A 240 -4.93 -10.85 12.11
C ILE A 240 -3.44 -10.59 12.34
N GLU A 241 -2.95 -9.39 12.03
CA GLU A 241 -1.54 -9.07 12.16
C GLU A 241 -1.00 -9.35 13.58
N TYR A 242 0.08 -10.13 13.63
CA TYR A 242 0.85 -10.44 14.83
C TYR A 242 2.33 -10.03 14.71
N GLY A 243 2.71 -9.34 13.64
CA GLY A 243 4.10 -9.07 13.31
C GLY A 243 4.96 -10.35 13.32
N GLY A 244 6.17 -10.28 13.85
CA GLY A 244 7.07 -11.42 14.07
C GLY A 244 7.00 -11.98 15.48
N MET A 245 5.81 -12.28 16.01
CA MET A 245 5.68 -12.96 17.32
C MET A 245 6.44 -14.29 17.35
N ASN A 246 6.46 -15.04 16.24
CA ASN A 246 7.30 -16.23 16.12
C ASN A 246 8.80 -15.87 16.19
N ASP A 247 9.28 -14.87 15.43
CA ASP A 247 10.68 -14.39 15.48
C ASP A 247 11.13 -14.01 16.91
N CYS A 248 10.42 -13.09 17.57
CA CYS A 248 10.86 -12.59 18.86
C CYS A 248 10.77 -13.64 19.98
N LEU A 249 9.82 -14.58 19.93
CA LEU A 249 9.71 -15.65 20.91
C LEU A 249 10.80 -16.73 20.73
N TYR A 250 11.23 -17.02 19.50
CA TYR A 250 12.41 -17.87 19.27
C TYR A 250 13.69 -17.19 19.78
N GLN A 251 13.87 -15.89 19.54
CA GLN A 251 14.98 -15.14 20.11
C GLN A 251 14.93 -15.12 21.65
N LEU A 252 13.74 -14.96 22.23
CA LEU A 252 13.55 -15.04 23.67
C LEU A 252 13.91 -16.44 24.21
N TYR A 253 13.53 -17.52 23.52
CA TYR A 253 13.97 -18.88 23.85
C TYR A 253 15.50 -18.98 23.85
N ALA A 254 16.19 -18.41 22.85
CA ALA A 254 17.64 -18.48 22.75
C ALA A 254 18.35 -17.88 23.99
N ILE A 255 17.81 -16.82 24.59
CA ILE A 255 18.40 -16.19 25.79
C ILE A 255 17.90 -16.77 27.12
N THR A 256 16.74 -17.46 27.13
CA THR A 256 16.12 -17.97 28.37
C THR A 256 16.25 -19.48 28.55
N GLY A 257 16.35 -20.26 27.48
CA GLY A 257 16.35 -21.72 27.48
C GLY A 257 15.03 -22.36 27.93
N LYS A 258 13.92 -21.60 28.02
CA LYS A 258 12.62 -22.12 28.46
C LYS A 258 11.82 -22.69 27.28
N ASP A 259 11.60 -24.00 27.26
CA ASP A 259 10.81 -24.66 26.20
C ASP A 259 9.38 -24.11 26.04
N SER A 260 8.80 -23.52 27.08
CA SER A 260 7.52 -22.80 27.01
C SER A 260 7.56 -21.66 25.98
N HIS A 261 8.68 -20.96 25.85
CA HIS A 261 8.84 -19.86 24.89
C HIS A 261 8.92 -20.35 23.44
N ALA A 262 9.69 -21.42 23.19
CA ALA A 262 9.71 -22.06 21.87
C ALA A 262 8.32 -22.63 21.52
N THR A 263 7.61 -23.21 22.49
CA THR A 263 6.24 -23.69 22.29
C THR A 263 5.28 -22.55 21.96
N ALA A 264 5.39 -21.41 22.64
CA ALA A 264 4.60 -20.22 22.31
C ALA A 264 4.91 -19.72 20.88
N ALA A 265 6.18 -19.70 20.46
CA ALA A 265 6.58 -19.32 19.11
C ALA A 265 5.93 -20.23 18.04
N HIS A 266 5.87 -21.55 18.27
CA HIS A 266 5.21 -22.50 17.35
C HIS A 266 3.74 -22.16 17.09
N TYR A 267 3.01 -21.61 18.07
CA TYR A 267 1.61 -21.19 17.87
C TYR A 267 1.47 -20.00 16.90
N PHE A 268 2.55 -19.28 16.58
CA PHE A 268 2.55 -18.17 15.62
C PHE A 268 3.13 -18.55 14.24
N ASP A 269 3.47 -19.83 14.03
CA ASP A 269 3.89 -20.30 12.71
C ASP A 269 2.69 -20.61 11.81
N GLU A 270 2.48 -19.77 10.80
CA GLU A 270 1.38 -19.90 9.84
C GLU A 270 1.72 -20.87 8.70
N THR A 271 1.79 -22.15 9.03
CA THR A 271 2.30 -23.20 8.13
C THR A 271 1.52 -23.29 6.80
N ASN A 272 0.22 -22.95 6.79
CA ASN A 272 -0.58 -22.95 5.54
C ASN A 272 -0.08 -21.91 4.53
N LEU A 273 0.22 -20.70 4.99
CA LEU A 273 0.80 -19.63 4.18
C LEU A 273 2.21 -20.01 3.73
N HIS A 274 3.03 -20.53 4.66
CA HIS A 274 4.39 -20.99 4.34
C HIS A 274 4.41 -22.05 3.23
N GLU A 275 3.53 -23.06 3.32
CA GLU A 275 3.41 -24.10 2.29
C GLU A 275 2.82 -23.55 0.99
N ALA A 276 1.91 -22.57 1.02
CA ALA A 276 1.41 -21.92 -0.18
C ALA A 276 2.53 -21.21 -0.96
N VAL A 277 3.36 -20.43 -0.26
CA VAL A 277 4.51 -19.73 -0.87
C VAL A 277 5.53 -20.71 -1.42
N LEU A 278 5.86 -21.77 -0.68
CA LEU A 278 6.85 -22.75 -1.15
C LEU A 278 6.35 -23.62 -2.30
N ARG A 279 5.04 -23.89 -2.39
CA ARG A 279 4.46 -24.52 -3.59
C ARG A 279 4.58 -23.60 -4.81
N GLY A 280 4.66 -22.29 -4.60
CA GLY A 280 4.60 -21.28 -5.65
C GLY A 280 3.23 -21.22 -6.32
N GLY A 281 3.16 -20.48 -7.41
CA GLY A 281 1.93 -20.19 -8.15
C GLY A 281 1.84 -18.72 -8.49
N GLN A 282 0.93 -18.38 -9.41
CA GLN A 282 0.66 -16.98 -9.75
C GLN A 282 -0.15 -16.33 -8.63
N ASP A 283 0.18 -15.07 -8.30
CA ASP A 283 -0.57 -14.19 -7.41
C ASP A 283 -0.73 -14.72 -5.97
N VAL A 284 0.21 -15.54 -5.48
CA VAL A 284 0.13 -16.15 -4.12
C VAL A 284 0.11 -15.08 -3.02
N LEU A 285 0.78 -13.96 -3.25
CA LEU A 285 0.84 -12.83 -2.31
C LEU A 285 -0.16 -11.72 -2.61
N ASN A 286 -0.84 -11.75 -3.76
CA ASN A 286 -1.71 -10.68 -4.20
C ASN A 286 -2.77 -10.32 -3.15
N ASN A 287 -2.94 -9.02 -2.91
CA ASN A 287 -3.79 -8.41 -1.88
C ASN A 287 -3.46 -8.79 -0.42
N ARG A 288 -2.31 -9.42 -0.14
CA ARG A 288 -1.84 -9.59 1.24
C ARG A 288 -1.09 -8.34 1.68
N HIS A 289 -1.33 -7.91 2.92
CA HIS A 289 -0.55 -6.84 3.52
C HIS A 289 0.92 -7.26 3.62
N ALA A 290 1.80 -6.47 3.00
CA ALA A 290 3.21 -6.81 2.84
C ALA A 290 3.95 -6.83 4.18
N ASN A 291 3.89 -5.74 4.96
CA ASN A 291 4.54 -5.67 6.26
C ASN A 291 4.00 -6.64 7.32
N THR A 292 2.73 -7.07 7.21
CA THR A 292 2.19 -8.16 8.04
C THR A 292 2.81 -9.50 7.64
N THR A 293 3.06 -9.71 6.36
CA THR A 293 3.50 -11.00 5.80
C THR A 293 5.00 -11.25 5.97
N ILE A 294 5.85 -10.25 5.67
CA ILE A 294 7.32 -10.42 5.70
C ILE A 294 7.83 -10.93 7.06
N PRO A 295 7.41 -10.38 8.23
CA PRO A 295 7.88 -10.85 9.54
C PRO A 295 7.52 -12.30 9.86
N LYS A 296 6.46 -12.86 9.26
CA LYS A 296 6.07 -14.26 9.45
C LYS A 296 7.17 -15.19 8.93
N PHE A 297 7.75 -14.84 7.78
CA PHE A 297 8.87 -15.57 7.16
C PHE A 297 10.23 -15.27 7.80
N ILE A 298 10.42 -14.08 8.38
CA ILE A 298 11.58 -13.83 9.27
C ILE A 298 11.51 -14.79 10.47
N GLY A 299 10.33 -14.98 11.07
CA GLY A 299 10.16 -15.92 12.16
C GLY A 299 10.31 -17.38 11.75
N ALA A 300 9.92 -17.73 10.52
CA ALA A 300 10.22 -19.06 9.95
C ALA A 300 11.73 -19.29 9.87
N LEU A 301 12.48 -18.32 9.32
CA LEU A 301 13.94 -18.40 9.27
C LEU A 301 14.55 -18.47 10.67
N ARG A 302 14.03 -17.71 11.62
CA ARG A 302 14.48 -17.71 13.01
C ARG A 302 14.29 -19.09 13.66
N ARG A 303 13.17 -19.77 13.40
CA ARG A 303 12.95 -21.15 13.86
C ARG A 303 14.08 -22.07 13.42
N TYR A 304 14.47 -22.00 12.14
CA TYR A 304 15.58 -22.78 11.62
C TYR A 304 16.89 -22.46 12.37
N GLN A 305 17.23 -21.17 12.49
CA GLN A 305 18.47 -20.73 13.15
C GLN A 305 18.57 -21.17 14.61
N VAL A 306 17.45 -21.12 15.33
CA VAL A 306 17.43 -21.28 16.79
C VAL A 306 17.13 -22.71 17.22
N LEU A 307 16.34 -23.47 16.45
CA LEU A 307 15.85 -24.79 16.87
C LEU A 307 16.34 -25.98 16.04
N ASN A 308 16.81 -25.79 14.80
CA ASN A 308 17.17 -26.93 13.95
C ASN A 308 18.23 -27.84 14.60
N GLY A 309 17.92 -29.12 14.81
CA GLY A 309 18.80 -30.09 15.48
C GLY A 309 18.81 -30.00 17.01
N ARG A 310 18.04 -29.10 17.63
CA ARG A 310 17.92 -28.99 19.10
C ARG A 310 16.82 -29.84 19.69
N ILE A 311 17.00 -30.16 20.96
CA ILE A 311 15.98 -30.80 21.77
C ILE A 311 15.10 -29.70 22.39
N VAL A 312 13.81 -29.69 22.04
CA VAL A 312 12.76 -28.86 22.67
C VAL A 312 11.66 -29.80 23.14
N ASN A 313 11.24 -29.69 24.39
CA ASN A 313 10.26 -30.60 25.00
C ASN A 313 10.64 -32.10 24.89
N GLY A 314 11.94 -32.41 24.84
CA GLY A 314 12.44 -33.77 24.71
C GLY A 314 12.51 -34.33 23.29
N GLU A 315 12.17 -33.54 22.27
CA GLU A 315 12.20 -33.95 20.86
C GLU A 315 13.23 -33.15 20.06
N VAL A 316 13.96 -33.83 19.17
CA VAL A 316 14.87 -33.16 18.22
C VAL A 316 14.02 -32.47 17.14
N VAL A 317 14.14 -31.15 17.03
CA VAL A 317 13.43 -30.34 16.05
C VAL A 317 14.15 -30.38 14.70
N ASP A 318 13.47 -30.84 13.65
CA ASP A 318 13.87 -30.60 12.26
C ASP A 318 13.15 -29.35 11.75
N ALA A 319 13.90 -28.30 11.46
CA ALA A 319 13.38 -27.04 10.94
C ALA A 319 13.94 -26.73 9.54
N THR A 320 14.54 -27.70 8.84
CA THR A 320 15.10 -27.48 7.49
C THR A 320 14.04 -26.95 6.51
N ARG A 321 12.79 -27.41 6.64
CA ARG A 321 11.67 -26.94 5.82
C ARG A 321 11.41 -25.43 5.99
N TYR A 322 11.70 -24.87 7.18
CA TYR A 322 11.47 -23.46 7.47
C TYR A 322 12.48 -22.53 6.78
N LEU A 323 13.72 -23.00 6.52
CA LEU A 323 14.66 -22.30 5.65
C LEU A 323 14.11 -22.22 4.21
N GLN A 324 13.57 -23.32 3.69
CA GLN A 324 12.99 -23.36 2.35
C GLN A 324 11.81 -22.39 2.18
N TYR A 325 10.96 -22.25 3.22
CA TYR A 325 9.88 -21.26 3.22
C TYR A 325 10.41 -19.83 3.08
N ALA A 326 11.46 -19.49 3.85
CA ALA A 326 12.06 -18.16 3.83
C ALA A 326 12.76 -17.84 2.49
N GLU A 327 13.49 -18.82 1.93
CA GLU A 327 14.13 -18.70 0.61
C GLU A 327 13.09 -18.46 -0.50
N ALA A 328 12.04 -19.29 -0.54
CA ALA A 328 10.98 -19.18 -1.55
C ALA A 328 10.21 -17.86 -1.44
N PHE A 329 9.92 -17.41 -0.21
CA PHE A 329 9.27 -16.11 0.00
C PHE A 329 10.14 -14.95 -0.49
N TRP A 330 11.42 -14.96 -0.15
CA TRP A 330 12.35 -13.92 -0.59
C TRP A 330 12.44 -13.87 -2.12
N ASP A 331 12.61 -15.03 -2.77
CA ASP A 331 12.70 -15.10 -4.24
C ASP A 331 11.42 -14.59 -4.90
N MET A 332 10.23 -14.93 -4.36
CA MET A 332 8.94 -14.48 -4.87
C MET A 332 8.79 -12.95 -4.77
N VAL A 333 9.08 -12.35 -3.61
CA VAL A 333 8.95 -10.90 -3.40
C VAL A 333 9.93 -10.12 -4.27
N VAL A 334 11.19 -10.52 -4.31
CA VAL A 334 12.24 -9.81 -5.05
C VAL A 334 12.05 -9.93 -6.56
N THR A 335 11.54 -11.06 -7.05
CA THR A 335 11.33 -11.28 -8.47
C THR A 335 10.09 -10.58 -9.02
N HIS A 336 8.96 -10.64 -8.30
CA HIS A 336 7.66 -10.28 -8.86
C HIS A 336 7.06 -8.97 -8.33
N HIS A 337 7.48 -8.50 -7.15
CA HIS A 337 6.79 -7.41 -6.45
C HIS A 337 7.69 -6.23 -6.06
N THR A 338 8.93 -6.17 -6.56
CA THR A 338 9.93 -5.20 -6.10
C THR A 338 10.31 -4.19 -7.18
N TYR A 339 10.21 -2.90 -6.84
CA TYR A 339 10.69 -1.80 -7.66
C TYR A 339 12.22 -1.69 -7.61
N ILE A 340 12.83 -0.95 -8.55
CA ILE A 340 14.30 -0.79 -8.63
C ILE A 340 14.93 -0.20 -7.35
N THR A 341 14.16 0.46 -6.49
CA THR A 341 14.60 0.97 -5.19
C THR A 341 14.81 -0.13 -4.16
N GLY A 342 14.28 -1.34 -4.39
CA GLY A 342 14.22 -2.43 -3.41
C GLY A 342 12.92 -2.44 -2.59
N GLY A 343 12.12 -1.38 -2.69
CA GLY A 343 10.80 -1.30 -2.08
C GLY A 343 9.74 -2.09 -2.84
N ASN A 344 8.67 -2.45 -2.14
CA ASN A 344 7.52 -3.20 -2.66
C ASN A 344 6.21 -2.67 -2.06
N SER A 345 5.10 -3.20 -2.55
CA SER A 345 3.72 -2.87 -2.16
C SER A 345 3.19 -1.53 -2.68
N GLU A 346 1.86 -1.50 -2.78
CA GLU A 346 1.02 -0.36 -3.09
C GLU A 346 -0.08 -0.33 -2.02
N TRP A 347 -0.27 0.82 -1.37
CA TRP A 347 -1.14 0.93 -0.18
C TRP A 347 -0.89 -0.17 0.86
N GLU A 348 0.38 -0.48 1.16
CA GLU A 348 0.81 -1.51 2.14
C GLU A 348 0.56 -2.97 1.68
N HIS A 349 -0.03 -3.21 0.52
CA HIS A 349 -0.39 -4.53 0.02
C HIS A 349 0.44 -4.95 -1.20
N PHE A 350 0.74 -6.25 -1.31
CA PHE A 350 1.28 -6.78 -2.56
C PHE A 350 0.20 -6.76 -3.65
N GLY A 351 0.56 -6.30 -4.85
CA GLY A 351 -0.28 -6.42 -6.03
C GLY A 351 -0.13 -7.77 -6.72
N LYS A 352 -0.61 -7.84 -7.96
CA LYS A 352 -0.42 -9.01 -8.82
C LYS A 352 1.06 -9.21 -9.17
N ASP A 353 1.43 -10.44 -9.49
CA ASP A 353 2.78 -10.76 -9.95
C ASP A 353 3.10 -9.94 -11.20
N ASP A 354 4.28 -9.32 -11.23
CA ASP A 354 4.82 -8.62 -12.39
C ASP A 354 4.01 -7.39 -12.86
N ILE A 355 3.08 -6.88 -12.05
CA ILE A 355 2.34 -5.63 -12.31
C ILE A 355 2.90 -4.51 -11.43
N LEU A 356 3.74 -3.65 -11.98
CA LEU A 356 4.41 -2.58 -11.24
C LEU A 356 4.17 -1.19 -11.82
N ASP A 357 4.08 -1.03 -13.15
CA ASP A 357 3.79 0.25 -13.80
C ASP A 357 2.34 0.68 -13.59
N ALA A 358 1.39 -0.26 -13.74
CA ALA A 358 -0.03 0.01 -13.54
C ALA A 358 -0.39 0.37 -12.09
N GLU A 359 0.46 0.00 -11.13
CA GLU A 359 0.26 0.22 -9.69
C GLU A 359 1.18 1.33 -9.13
N ARG A 360 1.74 2.20 -9.97
CA ARG A 360 2.52 3.36 -9.47
C ARG A 360 1.59 4.45 -8.96
N THR A 361 1.64 4.73 -7.66
CA THR A 361 0.88 5.76 -6.96
C THR A 361 1.76 6.59 -6.02
N ASN A 362 1.14 7.43 -5.18
CA ASN A 362 1.80 8.16 -4.10
C ASN A 362 1.96 7.34 -2.81
N CYS A 363 1.42 6.12 -2.76
CA CYS A 363 1.39 5.26 -1.58
C CYS A 363 2.11 3.91 -1.82
N ASN A 364 3.15 3.92 -2.67
CA ASN A 364 4.01 2.74 -2.86
C ASN A 364 5.10 2.66 -1.79
N CYS A 365 5.72 1.47 -1.70
CA CYS A 365 7.02 1.28 -1.05
C CYS A 365 7.04 1.74 0.41
N GLU A 366 6.19 1.14 1.25
CA GLU A 366 6.24 1.33 2.71
C GLU A 366 7.66 1.03 3.24
N THR A 367 8.22 1.94 4.03
CA THR A 367 9.60 1.83 4.55
C THR A 367 9.81 0.56 5.40
N CYS A 368 8.80 0.14 6.19
CA CYS A 368 8.89 -1.08 7.00
C CYS A 368 9.16 -2.34 6.17
N ASN A 369 8.58 -2.43 4.97
CA ASN A 369 8.75 -3.58 4.09
C ASN A 369 10.21 -3.73 3.70
N SER A 370 10.85 -2.62 3.34
CA SER A 370 12.27 -2.56 2.99
C SER A 370 13.13 -2.96 4.20
N TYR A 371 12.86 -2.41 5.39
CA TYR A 371 13.55 -2.78 6.62
C TYR A 371 13.47 -4.29 6.92
N ASN A 372 12.28 -4.88 6.79
CA ASN A 372 12.07 -6.30 7.07
C ASN A 372 12.69 -7.20 5.97
N MET A 373 12.62 -6.80 4.71
CA MET A 373 13.30 -7.52 3.62
C MET A 373 14.82 -7.47 3.77
N LEU A 374 15.39 -6.36 4.26
CA LEU A 374 16.81 -6.30 4.59
C LEU A 374 17.18 -7.26 5.74
N LYS A 375 16.39 -7.32 6.81
CA LYS A 375 16.58 -8.30 7.89
C LYS A 375 16.57 -9.73 7.35
N LEU A 376 15.59 -10.07 6.52
CA LEU A 376 15.49 -11.40 5.93
C LEU A 376 16.70 -11.73 5.05
N SER A 377 17.10 -10.79 4.17
CA SER A 377 18.24 -10.95 3.26
C SER A 377 19.54 -11.18 4.02
N ARG A 378 19.79 -10.39 5.07
CA ARG A 378 20.98 -10.50 5.92
C ARG A 378 21.09 -11.88 6.57
N GLU A 379 20.00 -12.37 7.15
CA GLU A 379 19.99 -13.67 7.84
C GLU A 379 20.06 -14.85 6.86
N LEU A 380 19.46 -14.74 5.67
CA LEU A 380 19.63 -15.74 4.59
C LEU A 380 21.07 -15.80 4.09
N TYR A 381 21.74 -14.65 3.93
CA TYR A 381 23.16 -14.61 3.55
C TYR A 381 24.05 -15.30 4.58
N LYS A 382 23.81 -15.08 5.89
CA LYS A 382 24.58 -15.73 6.97
C LYS A 382 24.53 -17.27 6.92
N ILE A 383 23.41 -17.81 6.42
CA ILE A 383 23.17 -19.25 6.31
C ILE A 383 23.71 -19.81 4.99
N THR A 384 23.44 -19.13 3.89
CA THR A 384 23.63 -19.67 2.52
C THR A 384 24.94 -19.24 1.87
N GLY A 385 25.51 -18.10 2.27
CA GLY A 385 26.63 -17.46 1.59
C GLY A 385 26.30 -16.89 0.20
N ASP A 386 25.04 -16.94 -0.25
CA ASP A 386 24.69 -16.49 -1.60
C ASP A 386 24.69 -14.95 -1.70
N LYS A 387 25.61 -14.43 -2.51
CA LYS A 387 25.79 -12.98 -2.69
C LYS A 387 24.54 -12.25 -3.20
N LYS A 388 23.54 -12.93 -3.79
CA LYS A 388 22.30 -12.29 -4.29
C LYS A 388 21.59 -11.51 -3.18
N TYR A 389 21.64 -12.02 -1.95
CA TYR A 389 21.07 -11.36 -0.78
C TYR A 389 21.78 -10.05 -0.46
N MET A 390 23.09 -9.98 -0.64
CA MET A 390 23.88 -8.76 -0.42
C MET A 390 23.80 -7.77 -1.59
N ASP A 391 23.60 -8.26 -2.82
CA ASP A 391 23.28 -7.39 -3.96
C ASP A 391 21.93 -6.68 -3.75
N PHE A 392 20.91 -7.40 -3.30
CA PHE A 392 19.62 -6.82 -2.90
C PHE A 392 19.76 -5.89 -1.68
N TYR A 393 20.55 -6.30 -0.68
CA TYR A 393 20.76 -5.51 0.54
C TYR A 393 21.33 -4.14 0.21
N GLU A 394 22.42 -4.08 -0.55
CA GLU A 394 23.04 -2.81 -0.97
C GLU A 394 22.07 -1.94 -1.76
N GLY A 395 21.38 -2.52 -2.75
CA GLY A 395 20.41 -1.79 -3.57
C GLY A 395 19.29 -1.18 -2.74
N THR A 396 18.73 -1.93 -1.79
CA THR A 396 17.61 -1.46 -0.95
C THR A 396 18.08 -0.51 0.15
N TYR A 397 19.27 -0.74 0.70
CA TYR A 397 19.90 0.12 1.70
C TYR A 397 20.06 1.56 1.20
N TYR A 398 20.69 1.75 0.03
CA TYR A 398 20.86 3.09 -0.52
C TYR A 398 19.53 3.72 -0.95
N ASN A 399 18.68 2.95 -1.63
CA ASN A 399 17.60 3.54 -2.42
C ASN A 399 16.26 3.61 -1.69
N SER A 400 16.06 2.79 -0.66
CA SER A 400 14.86 2.83 0.18
C SER A 400 15.16 3.23 1.62
N ILE A 401 16.19 2.69 2.27
CA ILE A 401 16.48 3.02 3.68
C ILE A 401 17.10 4.40 3.83
N LEU A 402 18.29 4.66 3.25
CA LEU A 402 18.92 5.99 3.36
C LEU A 402 18.02 7.09 2.77
N SER A 403 17.29 6.75 1.70
CA SER A 403 16.32 7.63 1.05
C SER A 403 15.13 8.03 1.94
N SER A 404 14.84 7.25 2.98
CA SER A 404 13.68 7.46 3.85
C SER A 404 13.86 8.55 4.90
N GLN A 405 15.09 8.95 5.26
CA GLN A 405 15.30 9.99 6.26
C GLN A 405 15.56 11.34 5.62
N ASN A 406 14.93 12.37 6.18
CA ASN A 406 15.29 13.73 5.90
C ASN A 406 16.65 14.05 6.57
N PRO A 407 17.71 14.36 5.80
CA PRO A 407 19.05 14.55 6.36
C PRO A 407 19.17 15.82 7.22
N GLU A 408 18.20 16.74 7.17
CA GLU A 408 18.18 17.96 7.98
C GLU A 408 17.45 17.76 9.31
N SER A 409 16.31 17.06 9.31
CA SER A 409 15.45 16.89 10.49
C SER A 409 15.59 15.55 11.21
N GLY A 410 16.08 14.49 10.54
CA GLY A 410 16.12 13.12 11.07
C GLY A 410 14.81 12.35 10.97
N MET A 411 13.74 12.99 10.49
CA MET A 411 12.42 12.37 10.37
C MET A 411 12.32 11.47 9.14
N THR A 412 11.49 10.43 9.20
CA THR A 412 11.44 9.36 8.21
C THR A 412 10.15 9.34 7.39
N THR A 413 10.20 8.78 6.19
CA THR A 413 9.05 8.58 5.31
C THR A 413 8.24 7.35 5.71
N TYR A 414 6.92 7.39 5.49
CA TYR A 414 6.09 6.19 5.48
C TYR A 414 6.12 5.53 4.09
N PHE A 415 5.56 6.22 3.08
CA PHE A 415 5.56 5.79 1.68
C PHE A 415 6.62 6.51 0.85
N GLN A 416 7.07 5.86 -0.22
CA GLN A 416 7.98 6.40 -1.21
C GLN A 416 7.32 6.28 -2.61
N PRO A 417 6.68 7.37 -3.10
CA PRO A 417 5.96 7.37 -4.38
C PRO A 417 6.77 6.81 -5.56
N MET A 418 6.23 5.83 -6.30
CA MET A 418 6.82 5.39 -7.57
C MET A 418 6.16 6.07 -8.78
N ALA A 419 5.00 6.72 -8.58
CA ALA A 419 4.42 7.63 -9.56
C ALA A 419 5.28 8.89 -9.72
N THR A 420 5.56 9.24 -10.97
CA THR A 420 6.40 10.39 -11.31
C THR A 420 5.67 11.71 -11.05
N GLY A 421 6.34 12.68 -10.42
CA GLY A 421 5.78 14.00 -10.14
C GLY A 421 5.30 14.21 -8.70
N TYR A 422 5.44 13.22 -7.83
CA TYR A 422 5.22 13.36 -6.38
C TYR A 422 6.51 13.71 -5.63
N PHE A 423 6.45 13.82 -4.31
CA PHE A 423 7.56 14.18 -3.43
C PHE A 423 7.53 13.39 -2.12
N LYS A 424 8.65 13.35 -1.40
CA LYS A 424 8.75 12.66 -0.10
C LYS A 424 8.10 13.47 1.02
N VAL A 425 7.38 12.78 1.89
CA VAL A 425 6.77 13.35 3.11
C VAL A 425 7.37 12.65 4.32
N TYR A 426 7.66 13.43 5.37
CA TYR A 426 8.36 12.95 6.56
C TYR A 426 7.48 13.06 7.81
N SER A 427 7.73 12.18 8.77
CA SER A 427 7.09 12.17 10.09
C SER A 427 7.32 13.46 10.88
N SER A 428 6.46 13.74 11.87
CA SER A 428 6.75 14.68 12.95
C SER A 428 7.38 13.97 14.15
N PRO A 429 8.24 14.64 14.96
CA PRO A 429 8.94 13.99 16.06
C PRO A 429 8.05 13.45 17.19
N TYR A 430 6.90 14.06 17.47
CA TYR A 430 6.12 13.76 18.68
C TYR A 430 4.64 13.47 18.44
N ASP A 431 4.23 13.37 17.17
CA ASP A 431 2.84 13.07 16.79
C ASP A 431 2.75 11.94 15.76
N SER A 432 3.79 11.71 14.96
CA SER A 432 3.81 10.66 13.92
C SER A 432 4.41 9.36 14.45
N PHE A 433 3.68 8.65 15.29
CA PHE A 433 4.08 7.35 15.86
C PHE A 433 3.67 6.17 14.98
N TRP A 434 3.97 6.24 13.69
CA TRP A 434 3.65 5.19 12.74
C TRP A 434 4.55 3.95 12.92
N CYS A 435 4.20 2.83 12.28
CA CYS A 435 5.10 1.67 12.16
C CYS A 435 6.46 2.07 11.55
N CYS A 436 6.44 2.88 10.48
CA CYS A 436 7.64 3.34 9.77
C CYS A 436 8.53 4.25 10.63
N THR A 437 7.95 5.01 11.58
CA THR A 437 8.72 5.76 12.57
C THR A 437 9.53 4.81 13.46
N GLY A 438 8.91 3.70 13.88
CA GLY A 438 9.55 2.63 14.65
C GLY A 438 10.73 1.99 13.91
N SER A 439 10.49 1.46 12.70
CA SER A 439 11.55 0.86 11.88
C SER A 439 12.60 1.88 11.44
N GLY A 440 12.23 3.15 11.30
CA GLY A 440 13.13 4.26 11.02
C GLY A 440 14.19 4.39 12.11
N MET A 441 13.77 4.50 13.37
CA MET A 441 14.70 4.60 14.52
C MET A 441 15.70 3.44 14.55
N GLU A 442 15.24 2.22 14.30
CA GLU A 442 16.11 1.04 14.24
C GLU A 442 17.03 1.02 13.01
N SER A 443 16.58 1.50 11.86
CA SER A 443 17.41 1.50 10.65
C SER A 443 18.61 2.43 10.81
N PHE A 444 18.36 3.64 11.30
CA PHE A 444 19.38 4.69 11.37
C PHE A 444 20.36 4.53 12.53
N THR A 445 20.07 3.67 13.51
CA THR A 445 21.00 3.33 14.59
C THR A 445 21.97 2.21 14.25
N LYS A 446 21.77 1.49 13.13
CA LYS A 446 22.56 0.31 12.74
C LYS A 446 23.09 0.31 11.31
N LEU A 447 23.21 1.47 10.67
CA LEU A 447 23.59 1.60 9.24
C LEU A 447 24.86 0.83 8.82
N GLY A 448 25.79 0.53 9.73
CA GLY A 448 27.02 -0.21 9.41
C GLY A 448 26.94 -1.74 9.57
N ASP A 449 25.88 -2.29 10.18
CA ASP A 449 25.82 -3.66 10.73
C ASP A 449 26.02 -4.83 9.76
N THR A 450 26.07 -4.53 8.46
CA THR A 450 26.13 -5.48 7.36
C THR A 450 27.26 -5.16 6.37
N ILE A 451 28.05 -4.10 6.60
CA ILE A 451 29.21 -3.77 5.74
C ILE A 451 30.23 -4.91 5.76
N TYR A 452 30.51 -5.46 6.95
CA TYR A 452 31.46 -6.54 7.13
C TYR A 452 30.82 -7.75 7.82
N MET A 453 31.27 -8.94 7.44
CA MET A 453 30.96 -10.22 8.09
C MET A 453 32.19 -11.11 8.05
N HIS A 454 32.21 -12.24 8.76
CA HIS A 454 33.39 -13.11 8.78
C HIS A 454 33.06 -14.60 8.79
N SER A 455 33.99 -15.41 8.29
CA SER A 455 33.98 -16.87 8.40
C SER A 455 35.40 -17.41 8.51
N GLY A 456 35.71 -18.13 9.60
CA GLY A 456 37.07 -18.57 9.88
C GLY A 456 38.07 -17.39 9.90
N ASN A 457 39.04 -17.39 8.98
CA ASN A 457 40.04 -16.33 8.80
C ASN A 457 39.66 -15.30 7.71
N ALA A 458 38.48 -15.43 7.09
CA ALA A 458 38.04 -14.57 6.00
C ALA A 458 37.12 -13.45 6.50
N LEU A 459 37.45 -12.21 6.14
CA LEU A 459 36.63 -11.02 6.32
C LEU A 459 35.92 -10.70 4.99
N TYR A 460 34.60 -10.77 5.01
CA TYR A 460 33.73 -10.42 3.89
C TYR A 460 33.43 -8.93 3.93
N VAL A 461 33.81 -8.24 2.86
CA VAL A 461 33.47 -6.83 2.59
C VAL A 461 32.26 -6.83 1.66
N ASN A 462 31.09 -6.61 2.24
CA ASN A 462 29.82 -6.63 1.52
C ASN A 462 29.46 -5.29 0.89
N MET A 463 29.86 -4.16 1.49
CA MET A 463 29.54 -2.82 0.97
C MET A 463 30.77 -1.91 0.93
N TYR A 464 30.84 -1.06 -0.09
CA TYR A 464 31.96 -0.17 -0.33
C TYR A 464 31.68 1.25 0.18
N GLN A 465 31.57 1.37 1.50
CA GLN A 465 31.22 2.61 2.20
C GLN A 465 32.22 2.94 3.32
N SER A 466 32.70 4.18 3.38
CA SER A 466 33.76 4.60 4.30
C SER A 466 33.46 4.21 5.75
N SER A 467 34.33 3.41 6.33
CA SER A 467 34.14 2.79 7.65
C SER A 467 35.45 2.19 8.17
N GLU A 468 35.48 1.89 9.45
CA GLU A 468 36.57 1.16 10.11
C GLU A 468 35.98 -0.01 10.90
N ILE A 469 36.53 -1.21 10.70
CA ILE A 469 36.15 -2.41 11.46
C ILE A 469 37.36 -2.92 12.24
N THR A 470 37.15 -3.18 13.52
CA THR A 470 38.14 -3.83 14.39
C THR A 470 37.77 -5.29 14.61
N TRP A 471 38.57 -6.20 14.07
CA TRP A 471 38.44 -7.64 14.28
C TRP A 471 39.42 -8.09 15.37
N ALA A 472 38.97 -7.98 16.62
CA ALA A 472 39.82 -8.22 17.79
C ALA A 472 40.38 -9.64 17.84
N GLU A 473 39.58 -10.65 17.46
CA GLU A 473 39.95 -12.06 17.46
C GLU A 473 41.13 -12.37 16.52
N GLN A 474 41.23 -11.64 15.40
CA GLN A 474 42.34 -11.76 14.45
C GLN A 474 43.42 -10.69 14.64
N GLY A 475 43.24 -9.75 15.58
CA GLY A 475 44.20 -8.67 15.83
C GLY A 475 44.41 -7.75 14.61
N ILE A 476 43.35 -7.50 13.84
CA ILE A 476 43.34 -6.65 12.65
C ILE A 476 42.32 -5.53 12.79
N THR A 477 42.68 -4.35 12.30
CA THR A 477 41.75 -3.26 12.01
C THR A 477 41.83 -2.94 10.51
N LEU A 478 40.67 -2.90 9.84
CA LEU A 478 40.55 -2.56 8.43
C LEU A 478 39.84 -1.21 8.30
N THR A 479 40.52 -0.23 7.73
CA THR A 479 39.93 1.08 7.42
C THR A 479 39.64 1.15 5.93
N GLN A 480 38.38 1.39 5.56
CA GLN A 480 37.90 1.61 4.20
C GLN A 480 37.66 3.10 3.97
N GLU A 481 38.29 3.66 2.95
CA GLU A 481 37.99 4.98 2.38
C GLU A 481 37.43 4.76 0.98
N SER A 482 36.14 5.03 0.79
CA SER A 482 35.45 4.82 -0.48
C SER A 482 35.06 6.15 -1.11
N SER A 483 35.33 6.27 -2.41
CA SER A 483 34.80 7.34 -3.25
C SER A 483 33.61 6.88 -4.10
N ILE A 484 33.11 5.67 -3.89
CA ILE A 484 31.87 5.19 -4.53
C ILE A 484 30.68 5.79 -3.76
N PRO A 485 29.69 6.41 -4.44
CA PRO A 485 29.45 6.40 -5.89
C PRO A 485 30.01 7.60 -6.69
N GLU A 486 30.65 8.59 -6.07
CA GLU A 486 31.19 9.78 -6.75
C GLU A 486 32.20 9.42 -7.87
N GLN A 487 33.07 8.46 -7.57
CA GLN A 487 34.04 7.79 -8.43
C GLN A 487 33.90 6.27 -8.25
N ASP A 488 34.87 5.48 -8.73
CA ASP A 488 34.77 4.02 -8.84
C ASP A 488 35.74 3.24 -7.93
N THR A 489 36.28 3.87 -6.89
CA THR A 489 37.41 3.31 -6.12
C THR A 489 37.15 3.27 -4.61
N ALA A 490 37.55 2.16 -3.98
CA ALA A 490 37.65 2.01 -2.54
C ALA A 490 39.07 1.60 -2.14
N VAL A 491 39.63 2.26 -1.13
CA VAL A 491 40.97 2.00 -0.58
C VAL A 491 40.83 1.44 0.81
N PHE A 492 41.53 0.34 1.07
CA PHE A 492 41.53 -0.37 2.33
C PHE A 492 42.94 -0.35 2.91
N THR A 493 43.06 0.07 4.16
CA THR A 493 44.32 0.02 4.91
C THR A 493 44.19 -1.00 6.04
N VAL A 494 45.11 -1.96 6.06
CA VAL A 494 45.18 -2.98 7.11
C VAL A 494 46.15 -2.53 8.19
N SER A 495 45.73 -2.59 9.44
CA SER A 495 46.58 -2.32 10.60
C SER A 495 46.41 -3.42 11.66
N GLY A 496 47.31 -3.45 12.64
CA GLY A 496 47.38 -4.51 13.65
C GLY A 496 48.55 -5.46 13.44
N SER A 497 48.56 -6.57 14.17
CA SER A 497 49.68 -7.53 14.19
C SER A 497 49.31 -8.93 13.68
N GLY A 498 48.03 -9.15 13.37
CA GLY A 498 47.55 -10.40 12.79
C GLY A 498 47.58 -10.43 11.27
N SER A 499 46.96 -11.48 10.73
CA SER A 499 46.76 -11.68 9.29
C SER A 499 45.35 -12.23 9.04
N ALA A 500 44.72 -11.81 7.94
CA ALA A 500 43.40 -12.28 7.54
C ALA A 500 43.34 -12.46 6.03
N ASP A 501 42.30 -13.15 5.56
CA ASP A 501 41.92 -13.15 4.16
C ASP A 501 40.80 -12.14 3.95
N LEU A 502 40.86 -11.35 2.88
CA LEU A 502 39.78 -10.45 2.49
C LEU A 502 38.96 -11.06 1.35
N ARG A 503 37.64 -10.91 1.45
CA ARG A 503 36.67 -11.31 0.42
C ARG A 503 35.89 -10.05 0.03
N PHE A 504 36.21 -9.47 -1.11
CA PHE A 504 35.53 -8.26 -1.61
C PHE A 504 34.35 -8.66 -2.50
N ARG A 505 33.11 -8.29 -2.15
CA ARG A 505 31.94 -8.66 -2.97
C ARG A 505 32.09 -8.14 -4.38
N ILE A 506 31.90 -8.98 -5.39
CA ILE A 506 31.86 -8.53 -6.79
C ILE A 506 30.41 -8.12 -7.08
N PRO A 507 30.07 -6.82 -7.14
CA PRO A 507 28.67 -6.39 -7.20
C PRO A 507 28.03 -6.72 -8.54
N GLN A 508 26.73 -7.01 -8.54
CA GLN A 508 25.98 -7.26 -9.76
C GLN A 508 26.00 -6.06 -10.74
N TRP A 509 26.01 -4.83 -10.23
CA TRP A 509 25.90 -3.60 -11.04
C TRP A 509 27.19 -3.19 -11.76
N LYS A 510 28.31 -3.90 -11.58
CA LYS A 510 29.60 -3.48 -12.15
C LYS A 510 29.53 -3.44 -13.70
N ALA A 511 30.00 -2.35 -14.28
CA ALA A 511 30.03 -2.11 -15.73
C ALA A 511 31.13 -2.89 -16.46
N GLY A 512 32.13 -3.38 -15.71
CA GLY A 512 33.32 -3.98 -16.29
C GLY A 512 34.02 -4.97 -15.36
N SER A 513 35.33 -5.12 -15.59
CA SER A 513 36.18 -5.93 -14.72
C SER A 513 36.54 -5.15 -13.45
N MET A 514 36.21 -5.71 -12.30
CA MET A 514 36.69 -5.22 -11.01
C MET A 514 38.20 -5.48 -10.91
N THR A 515 38.96 -4.45 -10.57
CA THR A 515 40.42 -4.54 -10.43
C THR A 515 40.82 -4.42 -8.97
N VAL A 516 41.77 -5.25 -8.53
CA VAL A 516 42.34 -5.20 -7.18
C VAL A 516 43.83 -4.94 -7.29
N LYS A 517 44.35 -4.04 -6.46
CA LYS A 517 45.78 -3.81 -6.27
C LYS A 517 46.15 -4.01 -4.82
N VAL A 518 47.29 -4.65 -4.55
CA VAL A 518 47.86 -4.77 -3.20
C VAL A 518 49.20 -4.06 -3.22
N ASN A 519 49.39 -3.09 -2.32
CA ASN A 519 50.60 -2.26 -2.21
C ASN A 519 50.99 -1.62 -3.55
N GLY A 520 49.98 -1.16 -4.31
CA GLY A 520 50.14 -0.50 -5.62
C GLY A 520 50.33 -1.44 -6.82
N ALA A 521 50.57 -2.73 -6.61
CA ALA A 521 50.72 -3.72 -7.68
C ALA A 521 49.38 -4.41 -8.00
N ASN A 522 49.08 -4.64 -9.28
CA ASN A 522 47.90 -5.40 -9.69
C ASN A 522 47.92 -6.80 -9.08
N TYR A 523 46.81 -7.20 -8.46
CA TYR A 523 46.64 -8.50 -7.82
C TYR A 523 45.64 -9.36 -8.60
N SER A 524 46.06 -10.55 -9.02
CA SER A 524 45.18 -11.52 -9.70
C SER A 524 44.42 -12.33 -8.66
N TYR A 525 43.21 -11.90 -8.31
CA TYR A 525 42.36 -12.61 -7.36
C TYR A 525 41.67 -13.83 -8.00
N LYS A 526 41.24 -14.76 -7.16
CA LYS A 526 40.26 -15.80 -7.53
C LYS A 526 38.87 -15.35 -7.09
N THR A 527 37.85 -15.74 -7.85
CA THR A 527 36.46 -15.58 -7.40
C THR A 527 36.06 -16.78 -6.55
N VAL A 528 35.62 -16.52 -5.32
CA VAL A 528 35.10 -17.52 -4.38
C VAL A 528 33.70 -17.05 -3.98
N ASP A 529 32.67 -17.81 -4.36
CA ASP A 529 31.26 -17.54 -4.03
C ASP A 529 30.80 -16.10 -4.38
N GLY A 530 31.34 -15.56 -5.49
CA GLY A 530 31.03 -14.20 -5.94
C GLY A 530 31.86 -13.08 -5.28
N TYR A 531 32.90 -13.43 -4.54
CA TYR A 531 33.83 -12.50 -3.91
C TYR A 531 35.24 -12.60 -4.53
N ALA A 532 35.92 -11.47 -4.69
CA ALA A 532 37.33 -11.41 -5.03
C ALA A 532 38.17 -11.73 -3.79
N ALA A 533 38.87 -12.86 -3.82
CA ALA A 533 39.70 -13.34 -2.71
C ALA A 533 41.11 -12.72 -2.74
N VAL A 534 41.50 -12.09 -1.64
CA VAL A 534 42.86 -11.60 -1.38
C VAL A 534 43.33 -12.22 -0.06
N ASP A 535 44.24 -13.19 -0.15
CA ASP A 535 44.62 -14.00 1.01
C ASP A 535 45.88 -13.46 1.71
N GLY A 536 45.94 -13.64 3.03
CA GLY A 536 47.12 -13.37 3.84
C GLY A 536 47.52 -11.90 3.95
N VAL A 537 46.55 -10.98 3.97
CA VAL A 537 46.84 -9.57 4.24
C VAL A 537 47.29 -9.39 5.68
N GLN A 538 48.15 -8.40 5.93
CA GLN A 538 48.71 -8.12 7.25
C GLN A 538 48.85 -6.61 7.50
N GLY A 539 49.16 -6.24 8.74
CA GLY A 539 49.36 -4.83 9.11
C GLY A 539 50.38 -4.12 8.21
N GLY A 540 49.99 -2.96 7.68
CA GLY A 540 50.75 -2.15 6.74
C GLY A 540 50.36 -2.34 5.27
N ASP A 541 49.58 -3.37 4.94
CA ASP A 541 49.08 -3.55 3.57
C ASP A 541 48.03 -2.52 3.20
N THR A 542 48.08 -2.06 1.95
CA THR A 542 47.05 -1.22 1.32
C THR A 542 46.45 -1.95 0.13
N ILE A 543 45.13 -2.10 0.11
CA ILE A 543 44.39 -2.73 -0.98
C ILE A 543 43.54 -1.67 -1.67
N THR A 544 43.66 -1.55 -2.99
CA THR A 544 42.78 -0.68 -3.78
C THR A 544 41.86 -1.55 -4.62
N VAL A 545 40.57 -1.31 -4.49
CA VAL A 545 39.52 -1.97 -5.27
C VAL A 545 38.89 -0.92 -6.19
N GLN A 546 38.90 -1.19 -7.48
CA GLN A 546 38.24 -0.35 -8.49
C GLN A 546 37.10 -1.14 -9.14
N ILE A 547 35.89 -0.56 -9.12
CA ILE A 547 34.66 -1.17 -9.63
C ILE A 547 34.02 -0.23 -10.65
N PRO A 548 34.26 -0.45 -11.96
CA PRO A 548 33.69 0.41 -12.99
C PRO A 548 32.18 0.54 -12.87
N MET A 549 31.68 1.77 -12.96
CA MET A 549 30.25 2.11 -12.91
C MET A 549 29.81 2.80 -14.19
N GLU A 550 28.62 2.44 -14.65
CA GLU A 550 27.94 3.07 -15.77
C GLU A 550 26.46 3.21 -15.43
N ILE A 551 25.73 3.98 -16.24
CA ILE A 551 24.28 4.03 -16.14
C ILE A 551 23.71 2.76 -16.74
N ALA A 552 22.82 2.11 -16.00
CA ALA A 552 22.02 0.99 -16.47
C ALA A 552 20.54 1.35 -16.44
N ALA A 553 19.82 0.98 -17.50
CA ALA A 553 18.38 1.17 -17.64
C ALA A 553 17.63 -0.11 -17.24
N TYR A 554 16.59 0.04 -16.42
CA TYR A 554 15.80 -1.06 -15.87
C TYR A 554 14.34 -0.90 -16.29
N PRO A 555 13.78 -1.79 -17.12
CA PRO A 555 12.38 -1.74 -17.50
C PRO A 555 11.47 -2.21 -16.36
N LEU A 556 10.21 -1.78 -16.37
CA LEU A 556 9.16 -2.42 -15.58
C LEU A 556 8.61 -3.67 -16.31
N PRO A 557 8.25 -4.73 -15.57
CA PRO A 557 7.85 -6.01 -16.16
C PRO A 557 6.57 -5.94 -17.01
N ASP A 558 5.58 -5.16 -16.58
CA ASP A 558 4.30 -4.95 -17.27
C ASP A 558 4.37 -3.88 -18.38
N ASN A 559 5.43 -3.07 -18.43
CA ASN A 559 5.59 -2.06 -19.46
C ASN A 559 7.05 -1.88 -19.91
N LYS A 560 7.44 -2.58 -20.99
CA LYS A 560 8.80 -2.55 -21.56
C LYS A 560 9.23 -1.21 -22.16
N ALA A 561 8.34 -0.22 -22.21
CA ALA A 561 8.67 1.15 -22.62
C ALA A 561 8.97 2.06 -21.41
N VAL A 562 8.70 1.62 -20.18
CA VAL A 562 8.92 2.40 -18.96
C VAL A 562 10.23 1.98 -18.30
N TYR A 563 11.13 2.94 -18.08
CA TYR A 563 12.46 2.68 -17.53
C TYR A 563 12.76 3.60 -16.35
N GLY A 564 13.48 3.06 -15.37
CA GLY A 564 14.25 3.82 -14.39
C GLY A 564 15.75 3.51 -14.53
N PHE A 565 16.59 4.31 -13.87
CA PHE A 565 18.04 4.26 -14.06
C PHE A 565 18.78 4.05 -12.75
N LYS A 566 19.89 3.28 -12.80
CA LYS A 566 20.89 3.24 -11.72
C LYS A 566 22.26 3.64 -12.25
N TYR A 567 23.06 4.28 -11.40
CA TYR A 567 24.51 4.45 -11.58
C TYR A 567 25.23 3.71 -10.44
N GLY A 568 25.89 2.60 -10.77
CA GLY A 568 26.35 1.65 -9.76
C GLY A 568 25.19 1.13 -8.89
N PRO A 569 25.28 1.18 -7.54
CA PRO A 569 24.21 0.73 -6.65
C PRO A 569 23.05 1.73 -6.53
N ILE A 570 23.18 2.94 -7.07
CA ILE A 570 22.32 4.08 -6.75
C ILE A 570 21.24 4.30 -7.82
N VAL A 571 19.98 4.30 -7.42
CA VAL A 571 18.84 4.75 -8.23
C VAL A 571 18.94 6.24 -8.46
N LEU A 572 18.71 6.64 -9.70
CA LEU A 572 18.64 8.03 -10.12
C LEU A 572 17.17 8.47 -10.24
N SER A 573 16.87 9.69 -9.79
CA SER A 573 15.55 10.32 -9.99
C SER A 573 15.70 11.71 -10.60
N ALA A 574 14.79 12.05 -11.51
CA ALA A 574 14.76 13.34 -12.17
C ALA A 574 14.23 14.43 -11.24
N GLU A 575 14.82 15.63 -11.33
CA GLU A 575 14.43 16.82 -10.59
C GLU A 575 13.20 17.49 -11.23
N LEU A 576 12.07 17.60 -10.51
CA LEU A 576 10.81 18.16 -11.04
C LEU A 576 10.33 19.44 -10.33
N GLY A 577 11.19 20.05 -9.51
CA GLY A 577 10.90 21.33 -8.85
C GLY A 577 9.99 21.24 -7.61
N LYS A 578 9.66 22.40 -7.04
CA LYS A 578 9.01 22.54 -5.72
C LYS A 578 7.57 23.05 -5.78
N GLU A 579 6.93 22.97 -6.95
CA GLU A 579 5.62 23.54 -7.17
C GLU A 579 4.53 22.85 -6.33
N ASN A 580 3.70 23.62 -5.64
CA ASN A 580 2.50 23.17 -4.93
C ASN A 580 2.67 21.85 -4.13
N MET A 581 3.74 21.69 -3.35
CA MET A 581 4.01 20.47 -2.57
C MET A 581 3.09 20.38 -1.34
N GLN A 582 1.80 20.14 -1.58
CA GLN A 582 0.78 19.98 -0.56
C GLN A 582 0.68 18.53 -0.07
N THR A 583 0.46 18.36 1.23
CA THR A 583 0.26 17.06 1.86
C THR A 583 -1.22 16.77 2.11
N GLY A 584 -1.56 15.49 2.14
CA GLY A 584 -2.84 14.95 2.61
C GLY A 584 -2.60 13.92 3.73
N SER A 585 -3.66 13.27 4.15
CA SER A 585 -3.68 12.22 5.17
C SER A 585 -4.37 10.98 4.58
N THR A 586 -4.01 9.80 5.06
CA THR A 586 -4.71 8.55 4.74
C THR A 586 -4.61 7.55 5.87
N GLY A 587 -5.58 6.64 5.94
CA GLY A 587 -5.73 5.68 7.03
C GLY A 587 -5.74 6.37 8.39
N MET A 588 -5.05 5.79 9.36
CA MET A 588 -4.86 6.40 10.68
C MET A 588 -3.79 7.50 10.65
N TRP A 589 -4.07 8.62 10.01
CA TRP A 589 -3.23 9.83 10.05
C TRP A 589 -1.81 9.67 9.46
N VAL A 590 -1.65 8.85 8.42
CA VAL A 590 -0.38 8.76 7.67
C VAL A 590 -0.33 9.90 6.65
N THR A 591 0.74 10.70 6.69
CA THR A 591 0.86 11.86 5.81
C THR A 591 1.40 11.45 4.44
N ILE A 592 0.72 11.90 3.36
CA ILE A 592 1.05 11.56 1.96
C ILE A 592 1.13 12.82 1.08
N PRO A 593 1.84 12.81 -0.06
CA PRO A 593 1.80 13.93 -0.99
C PRO A 593 0.47 13.92 -1.78
N LYS A 594 -0.22 15.05 -1.85
CA LYS A 594 -1.63 15.12 -2.31
C LYS A 594 -1.79 14.99 -3.82
N GLU A 595 -1.06 15.78 -4.60
CA GLU A 595 -1.26 15.90 -6.04
C GLU A 595 -0.01 15.56 -6.85
N GLN A 596 -0.22 14.87 -7.96
CA GLN A 596 0.79 14.66 -8.99
C GLN A 596 0.98 15.94 -9.80
N ILE A 597 2.23 16.38 -9.96
CA ILE A 597 2.56 17.48 -10.88
C ILE A 597 3.76 17.06 -11.73
N VAL A 598 3.51 16.87 -13.02
CA VAL A 598 4.52 16.59 -14.05
C VAL A 598 3.97 17.02 -15.41
N ALA A 599 4.79 17.65 -16.24
CA ALA A 599 4.37 18.13 -17.56
C ALA A 599 4.00 16.99 -18.52
N SER A 600 4.79 15.91 -18.53
CA SER A 600 4.50 14.67 -19.24
C SER A 600 5.30 13.53 -18.61
N GLN A 601 4.77 12.32 -18.60
CA GLN A 601 5.52 11.11 -18.25
C GLN A 601 6.15 10.42 -19.48
N ASN A 602 5.83 10.93 -20.68
CA ASN A 602 6.34 10.44 -21.95
C ASN A 602 7.60 11.21 -22.36
N ILE A 603 8.64 10.47 -22.73
CA ILE A 603 9.90 10.98 -23.28
C ILE A 603 10.04 10.45 -24.70
N THR A 604 10.02 11.34 -25.68
CA THR A 604 10.17 10.98 -27.10
C THR A 604 11.61 11.15 -27.52
N LEU A 605 12.15 10.15 -28.21
CA LEU A 605 13.51 10.17 -28.77
C LEU A 605 13.59 11.20 -29.92
N ASN A 606 14.70 11.94 -30.01
CA ASN A 606 14.90 12.92 -31.10
C ASN A 606 15.32 12.26 -32.42
N LYS A 607 16.03 11.12 -32.36
CA LYS A 607 16.57 10.44 -33.54
C LYS A 607 15.48 9.64 -34.27
N GLN A 608 15.20 10.02 -35.51
CA GLN A 608 14.23 9.33 -36.36
C GLN A 608 14.64 7.87 -36.60
N GLY A 609 13.71 6.94 -36.44
CA GLY A 609 13.93 5.50 -36.66
C GLY A 609 14.71 4.76 -35.56
N GLN A 610 15.14 5.43 -34.49
CA GLN A 610 15.75 4.75 -33.34
C GLN A 610 14.67 4.06 -32.50
N SER A 611 14.85 2.78 -32.19
CA SER A 611 13.98 2.06 -31.27
C SER A 611 14.32 2.41 -29.82
N VAL A 612 13.33 2.32 -28.93
CA VAL A 612 13.56 2.48 -27.47
C VAL A 612 14.60 1.49 -26.96
N ALA A 613 14.54 0.23 -27.39
CA ALA A 613 15.51 -0.78 -26.98
C ALA A 613 16.95 -0.44 -27.41
N ALA A 614 17.14 0.09 -28.62
CA ALA A 614 18.45 0.56 -29.08
C ALA A 614 18.95 1.73 -28.23
N PHE A 615 18.10 2.73 -27.98
CA PHE A 615 18.41 3.88 -27.13
C PHE A 615 18.83 3.45 -25.71
N MET A 616 18.14 2.46 -25.12
CA MET A 616 18.47 1.94 -23.79
C MET A 616 19.77 1.12 -23.76
N THR A 617 20.11 0.46 -24.87
CA THR A 617 21.42 -0.22 -25.01
C THR A 617 22.56 0.80 -25.11
N GLU A 618 22.29 1.98 -25.70
CA GLU A 618 23.21 3.10 -25.90
C GLU A 618 23.09 4.15 -24.76
N ILE A 619 22.47 3.82 -23.61
CA ILE A 619 22.03 4.82 -22.63
C ILE A 619 23.14 5.73 -22.09
N ASN A 620 24.37 5.21 -21.98
CA ASN A 620 25.52 5.98 -21.51
C ASN A 620 25.95 7.07 -22.51
N ASP A 621 25.69 6.91 -23.81
CA ASP A 621 25.97 7.93 -24.82
C ASP A 621 24.98 9.10 -24.73
N HIS A 622 23.81 8.85 -24.16
CA HIS A 622 22.73 9.83 -24.03
C HIS A 622 22.72 10.57 -22.69
N PHE A 623 23.55 10.16 -21.72
CA PHE A 623 23.71 10.86 -20.45
C PHE A 623 25.03 11.62 -20.37
N THR A 624 24.98 12.85 -19.89
CA THR A 624 26.17 13.62 -19.53
C THR A 624 26.24 13.76 -18.01
N LYS A 625 27.28 13.18 -17.40
CA LYS A 625 27.60 13.36 -15.97
C LYS A 625 28.26 14.73 -15.76
N ASP A 626 27.82 15.45 -14.74
CA ASP A 626 28.48 16.67 -14.26
C ASP A 626 29.85 16.33 -13.65
N GLU A 627 30.87 17.14 -13.92
CA GLU A 627 32.24 16.87 -13.46
C GLU A 627 32.41 16.98 -11.93
N ASN A 628 31.56 17.76 -11.26
CA ASN A 628 31.70 18.12 -9.86
C ASN A 628 30.61 17.55 -8.95
N ALA A 629 29.60 16.86 -9.52
CA ALA A 629 28.48 16.31 -8.78
C ALA A 629 27.95 15.02 -9.40
N LEU A 630 27.29 14.18 -8.59
CA LEU A 630 26.48 13.07 -9.09
C LEU A 630 25.16 13.60 -9.68
N ARG A 631 25.29 14.24 -10.84
CA ARG A 631 24.19 14.86 -11.58
C ARG A 631 24.32 14.46 -13.03
N PHE A 632 23.26 13.92 -13.60
CA PHE A 632 23.27 13.32 -14.95
C PHE A 632 22.19 13.97 -15.80
N THR A 633 22.57 14.55 -16.93
CA THR A 633 21.62 15.17 -17.86
C THR A 633 21.30 14.21 -19.00
N LEU A 634 20.03 13.87 -19.16
CA LEU A 634 19.56 13.07 -20.30
C LEU A 634 19.44 13.96 -21.55
N ASN A 635 20.04 13.53 -22.64
CA ASN A 635 20.06 14.22 -23.94
C ASN A 635 19.28 13.42 -24.99
N ASP A 636 19.27 13.92 -26.23
CA ASP A 636 18.69 13.26 -27.42
C ASP A 636 17.20 12.88 -27.29
N THR A 637 16.49 13.61 -26.44
CA THR A 637 15.04 13.46 -26.20
C THR A 637 14.34 14.82 -26.29
N ASN A 638 13.02 14.80 -26.40
CA ASN A 638 12.19 16.01 -26.52
C ASN A 638 12.15 16.86 -25.24
N THR A 639 12.52 16.28 -24.11
CA THR A 639 12.62 16.95 -22.81
C THR A 639 14.01 16.77 -22.24
N LYS A 640 14.56 17.81 -21.62
CA LYS A 640 15.90 17.75 -21.02
C LYS A 640 15.77 17.62 -19.51
N LEU A 641 15.86 16.39 -19.02
CA LEU A 641 15.75 16.06 -17.60
C LEU A 641 17.14 15.92 -16.96
N THR A 642 17.24 16.36 -15.71
CA THR A 642 18.43 16.15 -14.89
C THR A 642 18.10 15.17 -13.76
N PHE A 643 18.93 14.14 -13.63
CA PHE A 643 18.82 13.06 -12.65
C PHE A 643 19.91 13.16 -11.59
N THR A 644 19.55 12.88 -10.34
CA THR A 644 20.46 12.84 -9.17
C THR A 644 20.22 11.56 -8.34
N PRO A 645 21.16 11.15 -7.46
CA PRO A 645 20.94 10.09 -6.50
C PRO A 645 19.62 10.24 -5.74
N HIS A 646 18.77 9.24 -5.82
CA HIS A 646 17.42 9.31 -5.25
C HIS A 646 17.42 9.53 -3.73
N TYR A 647 18.39 8.95 -3.02
CA TYR A 647 18.53 9.15 -1.57
C TYR A 647 18.91 10.59 -1.18
N GLN A 648 19.50 11.35 -2.10
CA GLN A 648 19.81 12.78 -1.90
C GLN A 648 18.63 13.69 -2.30
N GLN A 649 17.58 13.15 -2.92
CA GLN A 649 16.42 13.92 -3.36
C GLN A 649 15.38 14.01 -2.22
N TYR A 650 15.43 15.09 -1.43
CA TYR A 650 14.52 15.25 -0.27
C TYR A 650 13.72 16.56 -0.24
N GLN A 651 14.04 17.54 -1.09
CA GLN A 651 13.46 18.89 -1.03
C GLN A 651 12.47 19.23 -2.15
N GLN A 652 12.20 18.30 -3.07
CA GLN A 652 11.45 18.61 -4.29
C GLN A 652 10.74 17.38 -4.87
N ARG A 653 9.90 17.62 -5.88
CA ARG A 653 9.25 16.57 -6.66
C ARG A 653 10.26 15.79 -7.49
N TYR A 654 9.98 14.52 -7.74
CA TYR A 654 10.88 13.63 -8.46
C TYR A 654 10.16 12.66 -9.40
N GLY A 655 10.92 12.12 -10.36
CA GLY A 655 10.47 11.03 -11.24
C GLY A 655 11.54 9.96 -11.40
N ILE A 656 11.24 8.72 -11.00
CA ILE A 656 12.14 7.56 -11.17
C ILE A 656 11.90 6.89 -12.53
N TYR A 657 10.62 6.64 -12.85
CA TYR A 657 10.21 5.89 -14.04
C TYR A 657 9.61 6.81 -15.11
N TRP A 658 10.01 6.58 -16.35
CA TRP A 658 9.62 7.39 -17.51
C TRP A 658 9.27 6.48 -18.70
N LYS A 659 8.21 6.81 -19.44
CA LYS A 659 7.81 6.06 -20.64
C LYS A 659 8.53 6.62 -21.86
N PHE A 660 9.35 5.81 -22.51
CA PHE A 660 10.12 6.20 -23.69
C PHE A 660 9.39 5.81 -24.97
N LEU A 661 9.46 6.70 -25.97
CA LEU A 661 8.76 6.55 -27.24
C LEU A 661 9.68 6.85 -28.41
N SER A 662 9.65 6.04 -29.45
CA SER A 662 10.40 6.30 -30.68
C SER A 662 9.91 7.59 -31.36
N ASN A 663 10.81 8.28 -32.05
CA ASN A 663 10.45 9.46 -32.82
C ASN A 663 9.39 9.12 -33.89
N GLY A 664 8.38 9.97 -34.05
CA GLY A 664 7.27 9.72 -34.98
C GLY A 664 6.28 8.66 -34.49
N THR A 665 6.42 8.17 -33.25
CA THR A 665 5.33 7.44 -32.59
C THR A 665 4.15 8.39 -32.50
N VAL A 666 3.15 8.17 -33.35
CA VAL A 666 1.83 8.75 -33.15
C VAL A 666 1.26 8.00 -31.97
N ILE A 667 1.38 8.62 -30.81
CA ILE A 667 0.48 8.27 -29.73
C ILE A 667 -0.83 8.89 -30.18
N ASP A 668 -1.84 8.08 -30.48
CA ASP A 668 -3.21 8.56 -30.35
C ASP A 668 -3.41 8.82 -28.85
N GLU A 669 -2.82 9.90 -28.34
CA GLU A 669 -3.23 10.52 -27.09
C GLU A 669 -4.62 11.05 -27.40
N LYS A 670 -5.61 10.16 -27.31
CA LYS A 670 -6.99 10.57 -27.14
C LYS A 670 -6.95 11.51 -25.93
N PRO A 671 -7.23 12.81 -26.10
CA PRO A 671 -7.25 13.71 -24.96
C PRO A 671 -8.20 13.09 -23.94
N PRO A 672 -7.82 13.06 -22.65
CA PRO A 672 -8.67 12.47 -21.62
C PRO A 672 -10.07 13.07 -21.76
N ARG A 673 -11.11 12.25 -21.67
CA ARG A 673 -12.50 12.71 -21.84
C ARG A 673 -13.03 13.46 -20.63
N ALA A 674 -12.50 13.11 -19.46
CA ALA A 674 -12.70 13.83 -18.22
C ALA A 674 -11.43 13.75 -17.37
N LYS A 675 -11.23 14.73 -16.49
CA LYS A 675 -10.33 14.58 -15.35
C LYS A 675 -11.08 13.84 -14.25
N LEU A 676 -10.69 12.61 -13.96
CA LEU A 676 -11.13 11.88 -12.77
C LEU A 676 -10.12 12.14 -11.65
N THR A 677 -10.57 12.77 -10.57
CA THR A 677 -9.76 12.97 -9.37
C THR A 677 -10.37 12.14 -8.27
N VAL A 678 -9.61 11.19 -7.71
CA VAL A 678 -10.01 10.50 -6.49
C VAL A 678 -10.11 11.54 -5.38
N THR A 679 -11.31 11.85 -4.94
CA THR A 679 -11.55 12.75 -3.80
C THR A 679 -11.39 12.02 -2.50
N ASP A 680 -11.80 10.75 -2.47
CA ASP A 680 -11.69 9.91 -1.30
C ASP A 680 -11.53 8.43 -1.64
N THR A 681 -10.99 7.67 -0.70
CA THR A 681 -10.84 6.23 -0.80
C THR A 681 -10.89 5.57 0.57
N VAL A 682 -11.62 4.45 0.66
CA VAL A 682 -11.64 3.59 1.84
C VAL A 682 -11.37 2.15 1.43
N GLN A 683 -10.63 1.42 2.26
CA GLN A 683 -10.33 0.00 2.05
C GLN A 683 -11.19 -0.89 2.97
N PRO A 684 -12.29 -1.51 2.48
CA PRO A 684 -13.18 -2.25 3.34
C PRO A 684 -12.54 -3.46 3.99
N GLY A 685 -12.87 -3.72 5.25
CA GLY A 685 -12.30 -4.78 6.07
C GLY A 685 -10.98 -4.43 6.75
N TYR A 686 -10.31 -3.35 6.33
CA TYR A 686 -9.06 -2.89 6.93
C TYR A 686 -9.29 -1.69 7.85
N GLY A 687 -9.38 -1.96 9.16
CA GLY A 687 -9.86 -0.99 10.14
C GLY A 687 -9.11 0.35 10.15
N GLN A 688 -7.83 0.39 9.74
CA GLN A 688 -7.01 1.61 9.61
C GLN A 688 -7.58 2.63 8.62
N TYR A 689 -8.23 2.18 7.54
CA TYR A 689 -8.85 3.07 6.56
C TYR A 689 -10.35 3.27 6.81
N GLU A 690 -10.99 2.38 7.56
CA GLU A 690 -12.44 2.44 7.78
C GLU A 690 -12.83 3.32 8.97
N ASN A 691 -11.99 3.37 10.01
CA ASN A 691 -12.33 4.00 11.28
C ASN A 691 -11.50 5.26 11.58
N ASP A 692 -10.90 5.87 10.55
CA ASP A 692 -10.28 7.18 10.68
C ASP A 692 -11.33 8.27 10.99
N GLU A 693 -10.86 9.48 11.33
CA GLU A 693 -11.74 10.59 11.73
C GLU A 693 -12.74 11.00 10.63
N GLN A 694 -12.38 10.77 9.36
CA GLN A 694 -13.19 11.16 8.20
C GLN A 694 -14.24 10.09 7.89
N HIS A 695 -13.82 8.87 7.60
CA HIS A 695 -14.70 7.78 7.18
C HIS A 695 -15.63 7.31 8.30
N ASN A 696 -15.16 7.38 9.55
CA ASN A 696 -15.94 7.19 10.77
C ASN A 696 -16.99 6.06 10.63
N MET A 697 -16.51 4.86 10.25
CA MET A 697 -17.39 3.77 9.87
C MET A 697 -18.42 3.47 10.96
N LEU A 698 -19.69 3.41 10.54
CA LEU A 698 -20.79 2.90 11.35
C LEU A 698 -21.11 1.49 10.86
N GLU A 699 -21.21 0.53 11.77
CA GLU A 699 -21.49 -0.86 11.40
C GLU A 699 -22.48 -1.53 12.35
N TRP A 700 -23.28 -2.45 11.80
CA TRP A 700 -24.13 -3.35 12.55
C TRP A 700 -24.13 -4.74 11.91
N ASN A 701 -23.79 -5.77 12.69
CA ASN A 701 -23.80 -7.16 12.27
C ASN A 701 -23.04 -7.41 10.96
N THR A 702 -21.77 -7.05 10.94
CA THR A 702 -20.86 -7.10 9.79
C THR A 702 -19.70 -8.05 10.06
N ALA A 703 -18.84 -8.22 9.07
CA ALA A 703 -17.50 -8.75 9.25
C ALA A 703 -16.53 -8.08 8.27
N GLY A 704 -15.34 -7.72 8.76
CA GLY A 704 -14.18 -7.33 7.96
C GLY A 704 -13.15 -8.48 7.91
N VAL A 705 -12.47 -8.63 6.78
CA VAL A 705 -11.48 -9.70 6.54
C VAL A 705 -10.26 -9.12 5.82
N THR A 706 -9.05 -9.61 6.13
CA THR A 706 -7.76 -9.12 5.61
C THR A 706 -6.80 -10.23 5.15
N ASP A 707 -7.23 -11.49 5.09
CA ASP A 707 -6.34 -12.64 4.84
C ASP A 707 -6.16 -12.95 3.34
N ASP A 708 -7.25 -12.93 2.56
CA ASP A 708 -7.29 -13.29 1.14
C ASP A 708 -8.01 -12.17 0.36
N SER A 709 -7.36 -11.01 0.29
CA SER A 709 -7.92 -9.68 -0.01
C SER A 709 -8.69 -9.02 1.15
N THR A 710 -8.65 -7.69 1.18
CA THR A 710 -9.40 -6.88 2.14
C THR A 710 -10.84 -6.77 1.69
N TYR A 711 -11.80 -7.08 2.56
CA TYR A 711 -13.22 -6.87 2.24
C TYR A 711 -14.10 -6.76 3.47
N ARG A 712 -15.27 -6.15 3.27
CA ARG A 712 -16.36 -6.10 4.23
C ARG A 712 -17.66 -6.59 3.62
N TYR A 713 -18.47 -7.24 4.45
CA TYR A 713 -19.84 -7.59 4.09
C TYR A 713 -20.76 -7.45 5.31
N ALA A 714 -22.04 -7.22 5.03
CA ALA A 714 -23.10 -7.26 6.00
C ALA A 714 -23.59 -8.71 6.17
N LYS A 715 -23.71 -9.19 7.40
CA LYS A 715 -24.44 -10.43 7.69
C LYS A 715 -25.94 -10.15 7.57
N ALA A 716 -26.78 -11.18 7.69
CA ALA A 716 -28.23 -11.05 7.58
C ALA A 716 -28.78 -9.89 8.45
N GLY A 717 -29.45 -8.94 7.81
CA GLY A 717 -30.00 -7.73 8.44
C GLY A 717 -28.96 -6.70 8.93
N GLY A 718 -27.68 -6.88 8.59
CA GLY A 718 -26.60 -5.96 8.91
C GLY A 718 -26.38 -4.88 7.86
N TYR A 719 -25.52 -3.92 8.17
CA TYR A 719 -25.08 -2.87 7.25
C TYR A 719 -23.76 -2.24 7.73
N PHE A 720 -23.10 -1.52 6.84
CA PHE A 720 -22.00 -0.62 7.18
C PHE A 720 -22.08 0.67 6.36
N THR A 721 -21.61 1.76 6.94
CA THR A 721 -21.66 3.11 6.35
C THR A 721 -20.30 3.77 6.48
N TYR A 722 -19.84 4.44 5.43
CA TYR A 722 -18.67 5.31 5.45
C TYR A 722 -19.07 6.75 5.11
N GLN A 723 -18.44 7.74 5.75
CA GLN A 723 -18.54 9.14 5.33
C GLN A 723 -17.45 9.40 4.29
N MET A 724 -17.83 9.54 3.02
CA MET A 724 -16.89 9.69 1.89
C MET A 724 -16.80 11.16 1.46
N GLU A 725 -15.59 11.73 1.37
CA GLU A 725 -15.30 13.08 0.88
C GLU A 725 -15.70 13.24 -0.60
N VAL A 726 -16.40 14.34 -0.90
CA VAL A 726 -16.86 14.71 -2.24
C VAL A 726 -16.33 16.09 -2.64
N ASP A 727 -16.08 16.32 -3.92
CA ASP A 727 -15.77 17.67 -4.44
C ASP A 727 -17.08 18.36 -4.86
N PRO A 728 -17.59 19.35 -4.11
CA PRO A 728 -18.83 20.05 -4.47
C PRO A 728 -18.70 20.89 -5.75
N GLU A 729 -17.48 21.16 -6.22
CA GLU A 729 -17.19 21.89 -7.46
C GLU A 729 -17.00 20.96 -8.67
N ALA A 730 -17.13 19.63 -8.49
CA ALA A 730 -17.13 18.69 -9.60
C ALA A 730 -18.43 18.75 -10.40
N ALA A 731 -18.40 18.37 -11.68
CA ALA A 731 -19.62 18.30 -12.48
C ALA A 731 -20.57 17.21 -11.94
N TYR A 732 -20.00 16.09 -11.51
CA TYR A 732 -20.68 15.06 -10.73
C TYR A 732 -19.65 14.20 -9.97
N SER A 733 -20.14 13.42 -9.00
CA SER A 733 -19.33 12.43 -8.27
C SER A 733 -19.62 11.01 -8.76
N LEU A 734 -18.60 10.15 -8.79
CA LEU A 734 -18.69 8.76 -9.24
C LEU A 734 -18.10 7.81 -8.19
N LEU A 735 -18.96 7.02 -7.56
CA LEU A 735 -18.57 6.00 -6.58
C LEU A 735 -18.18 4.71 -7.31
N THR A 736 -16.95 4.25 -7.12
CA THR A 736 -16.47 2.97 -7.66
C THR A 736 -16.38 1.94 -6.54
N VAL A 737 -17.08 0.82 -6.70
CA VAL A 737 -17.18 -0.25 -5.71
C VAL A 737 -16.66 -1.54 -6.33
N ARG A 738 -15.61 -2.14 -5.75
CA ARG A 738 -15.07 -3.41 -6.24
C ARG A 738 -15.76 -4.61 -5.59
N LEU A 739 -16.17 -5.56 -6.43
CA LEU A 739 -16.94 -6.76 -6.06
C LEU A 739 -16.24 -8.04 -6.54
N ARG A 740 -16.65 -9.19 -5.99
CA ARG A 740 -16.12 -10.52 -6.36
C ARG A 740 -17.06 -11.27 -7.29
N HIS A 741 -16.51 -11.85 -8.36
CA HIS A 741 -17.24 -12.76 -9.24
C HIS A 741 -17.76 -14.00 -8.49
N ALA A 742 -17.01 -14.48 -7.48
CA ALA A 742 -17.42 -15.59 -6.63
C ALA A 742 -18.69 -15.32 -5.78
N ASP A 743 -19.09 -14.06 -5.63
CA ASP A 743 -20.31 -13.66 -4.92
C ASP A 743 -21.51 -13.48 -5.88
N ASN A 744 -21.39 -13.88 -7.16
CA ASN A 744 -22.54 -13.96 -8.08
C ASN A 744 -23.70 -14.75 -7.44
N GLY A 745 -24.91 -14.22 -7.56
CA GLY A 745 -26.13 -14.72 -6.91
C GLY A 745 -26.41 -14.12 -5.52
N LYS A 746 -25.46 -13.40 -4.91
CA LYS A 746 -25.73 -12.57 -3.73
C LYS A 746 -26.26 -11.19 -4.14
N THR A 747 -26.88 -10.51 -3.18
CA THR A 747 -27.41 -9.16 -3.39
C THR A 747 -26.50 -8.10 -2.78
N LEU A 748 -26.46 -6.93 -3.40
CA LEU A 748 -25.84 -5.73 -2.83
C LEU A 748 -26.76 -4.53 -3.04
N ARG A 749 -26.96 -3.78 -1.96
CA ARG A 749 -27.67 -2.51 -1.93
C ARG A 749 -26.72 -1.41 -1.44
N VAL A 750 -26.58 -0.34 -2.23
CA VAL A 750 -25.80 0.87 -1.91
C VAL A 750 -26.75 2.08 -1.85
N ARG A 751 -26.68 2.85 -0.77
CA ARG A 751 -27.56 4.00 -0.52
C ARG A 751 -26.78 5.23 -0.05
N VAL A 752 -27.35 6.40 -0.34
CA VAL A 752 -26.92 7.70 0.21
C VAL A 752 -28.15 8.43 0.69
N GLY A 753 -28.22 8.72 1.99
CA GLY A 753 -29.48 9.14 2.56
C GLY A 753 -30.55 8.09 2.28
N ASP A 754 -31.68 8.58 1.86
CA ASP A 754 -32.84 7.79 1.48
C ASP A 754 -32.72 7.09 0.12
N THR A 755 -31.81 7.58 -0.69
CA THR A 755 -31.75 7.26 -2.10
C THR A 755 -30.95 5.98 -2.27
N VAL A 756 -31.58 4.96 -2.86
CA VAL A 756 -30.88 3.74 -3.28
C VAL A 756 -30.27 4.00 -4.64
N LEU A 757 -28.94 3.97 -4.71
CA LEU A 757 -28.18 4.21 -5.93
C LEU A 757 -27.87 2.92 -6.69
N TYR A 758 -27.85 1.79 -5.98
CA TYR A 758 -27.59 0.48 -6.54
C TYR A 758 -28.31 -0.57 -5.70
N ALA A 759 -29.03 -1.51 -6.33
CA ALA A 759 -29.69 -2.63 -5.67
C ALA A 759 -29.84 -3.77 -6.68
N GLU A 760 -28.88 -4.68 -6.68
CA GLU A 760 -28.79 -5.73 -7.69
C GLU A 760 -28.45 -7.09 -7.09
N THR A 761 -28.87 -8.14 -7.80
CA THR A 761 -28.29 -9.47 -7.63
C THR A 761 -27.11 -9.60 -8.57
N LEU A 762 -25.92 -9.88 -8.03
CA LEU A 762 -24.69 -9.93 -8.81
C LEU A 762 -24.78 -11.06 -9.86
N ALA A 763 -24.56 -10.71 -11.12
CA ALA A 763 -24.59 -11.64 -12.25
C ALA A 763 -23.52 -11.28 -13.29
N HIS A 764 -22.30 -10.97 -12.83
CA HIS A 764 -21.20 -10.61 -13.73
C HIS A 764 -20.80 -11.80 -14.59
N SER A 765 -20.73 -11.61 -15.91
CA SER A 765 -20.40 -12.66 -16.89
C SER A 765 -18.93 -12.71 -17.29
N GLY A 766 -18.11 -11.75 -16.84
CA GLY A 766 -16.67 -11.71 -17.10
C GLY A 766 -15.90 -12.76 -16.30
N THR A 767 -14.67 -13.05 -16.74
CA THR A 767 -13.82 -14.10 -16.16
C THR A 767 -12.93 -13.61 -15.01
N SER A 768 -12.88 -12.31 -14.76
CA SER A 768 -12.07 -11.71 -13.69
C SER A 768 -12.58 -12.09 -12.30
N ALA A 769 -11.68 -12.40 -11.37
CA ALA A 769 -12.05 -12.75 -9.99
C ALA A 769 -12.75 -11.60 -9.24
N THR A 770 -12.38 -10.36 -9.57
CA THR A 770 -13.02 -9.13 -9.10
C THR A 770 -13.36 -8.21 -10.27
N TYR A 771 -14.32 -7.32 -10.07
CA TYR A 771 -14.75 -6.32 -11.06
C TYR A 771 -15.28 -5.07 -10.37
N ASP A 772 -15.21 -3.92 -11.06
CA ASP A 772 -15.68 -2.64 -10.55
C ASP A 772 -17.11 -2.35 -10.99
N VAL A 773 -17.92 -1.84 -10.07
CA VAL A 773 -19.22 -1.23 -10.34
C VAL A 773 -19.10 0.27 -10.11
N ARG A 774 -19.42 1.07 -11.13
CA ARG A 774 -19.38 2.53 -11.09
C ARG A 774 -20.79 3.08 -10.93
N ILE A 775 -21.02 3.83 -9.86
CA ILE A 775 -22.32 4.33 -9.42
C ILE A 775 -22.27 5.87 -9.41
N PRO A 776 -22.86 6.56 -10.40
CA PRO A 776 -22.91 8.02 -10.40
C PRO A 776 -23.78 8.54 -9.26
N ILE A 777 -23.33 9.61 -8.60
CA ILE A 777 -24.09 10.29 -7.54
C ILE A 777 -24.83 11.50 -8.14
N PRO A 778 -26.17 11.50 -8.13
CA PRO A 778 -26.94 12.59 -8.74
C PRO A 778 -26.82 13.91 -7.97
N ALA A 779 -26.93 15.03 -8.69
CA ALA A 779 -26.77 16.36 -8.12
C ALA A 779 -27.81 16.68 -7.02
N ASP A 780 -29.02 16.15 -7.13
CA ASP A 780 -30.04 16.33 -6.08
C ASP A 780 -29.68 15.56 -4.80
N VAL A 781 -29.11 14.35 -4.93
CA VAL A 781 -28.66 13.53 -3.80
C VAL A 781 -27.49 14.23 -3.11
N LEU A 782 -26.51 14.73 -3.87
CA LEU A 782 -25.43 15.57 -3.34
C LEU A 782 -26.01 16.77 -2.58
N THR A 783 -26.93 17.52 -3.20
CA THR A 783 -27.52 18.71 -2.58
C THR A 783 -28.31 18.39 -1.29
N ARG A 784 -29.02 17.26 -1.24
CA ARG A 784 -29.87 16.87 -0.10
C ARG A 784 -29.11 16.20 1.04
N CYS A 785 -28.10 15.41 0.71
CA CYS A 785 -27.45 14.48 1.65
C CYS A 785 -26.04 14.89 2.05
N MET A 786 -25.39 15.78 1.29
CA MET A 786 -24.06 16.28 1.64
C MET A 786 -24.12 17.09 2.93
N HIS A 787 -23.15 16.85 3.80
CA HIS A 787 -22.93 17.63 5.00
C HIS A 787 -21.44 17.78 5.25
N THR A 788 -21.07 18.65 6.18
CA THR A 788 -19.67 18.92 6.50
C THR A 788 -19.33 18.32 7.87
N ILE A 789 -18.20 17.64 7.94
CA ILE A 789 -17.60 17.15 9.17
C ILE A 789 -16.27 17.86 9.43
N ALA A 790 -15.88 17.92 10.70
CA ALA A 790 -14.53 18.30 11.08
C ALA A 790 -13.71 17.02 11.24
N ALA A 791 -12.75 16.78 10.35
CA ALA A 791 -11.85 15.63 10.37
C ALA A 791 -10.42 16.09 10.05
N ASP A 792 -9.43 15.61 10.82
CA ASP A 792 -8.01 15.96 10.62
C ASP A 792 -7.74 17.48 10.60
N GLY A 793 -8.51 18.25 11.39
CA GLY A 793 -8.41 19.71 11.46
C GLY A 793 -8.91 20.46 10.21
N ARG A 794 -9.63 19.78 9.30
CA ARG A 794 -10.27 20.36 8.12
C ARG A 794 -11.79 20.22 8.20
N GLU A 795 -12.48 21.14 7.56
CA GLU A 795 -13.90 20.99 7.24
C GLU A 795 -14.01 20.22 5.92
N VAL A 796 -14.58 19.02 5.97
CA VAL A 796 -14.63 18.09 4.85
C VAL A 796 -16.09 17.88 4.43
N PRO A 797 -16.48 18.20 3.18
CA PRO A 797 -17.80 17.86 2.65
C PRO A 797 -17.88 16.36 2.36
N VAL A 798 -18.84 15.67 2.97
CA VAL A 798 -18.98 14.21 2.92
C VAL A 798 -20.39 13.75 2.57
N LEU A 799 -20.49 12.51 2.08
CA LEU A 799 -21.72 11.73 1.95
C LEU A 799 -21.63 10.44 2.77
N ASP A 800 -22.71 10.11 3.49
CA ASP A 800 -22.82 8.83 4.18
C ASP A 800 -23.26 7.73 3.17
N ILE A 801 -22.30 6.92 2.73
CA ILE A 801 -22.53 5.81 1.79
C ILE A 801 -22.76 4.52 2.58
N THR A 802 -23.94 3.91 2.45
CA THR A 802 -24.34 2.71 3.20
C THR A 802 -24.44 1.48 2.31
N PHE A 803 -23.88 0.36 2.77
CA PHE A 803 -23.86 -0.94 2.10
C PHE A 803 -24.64 -1.98 2.92
N SER A 804 -25.49 -2.76 2.24
CA SER A 804 -26.33 -3.81 2.85
C SER A 804 -26.73 -4.86 1.81
N SER A 805 -27.43 -5.92 2.23
CA SER A 805 -28.11 -6.85 1.31
C SER A 805 -29.44 -6.27 0.82
N ASP A 806 -29.88 -6.64 -0.37
CA ASP A 806 -31.21 -6.27 -0.87
C ASP A 806 -32.32 -7.22 -0.39
N ASP A 807 -31.97 -8.48 -0.10
CA ASP A 807 -32.92 -9.56 0.24
C ASP A 807 -32.93 -9.96 1.72
N GLY A 808 -32.27 -9.16 2.58
CA GLY A 808 -32.18 -9.39 4.02
C GLY A 808 -31.22 -10.52 4.44
N LYS A 809 -30.50 -11.14 3.49
CA LYS A 809 -29.48 -12.16 3.77
C LYS A 809 -28.09 -11.53 3.93
N GLU A 810 -27.05 -12.34 3.85
CA GLU A 810 -25.68 -11.84 3.77
C GLU A 810 -25.48 -11.08 2.45
N SER A 811 -24.89 -9.88 2.51
CA SER A 811 -24.59 -9.10 1.30
C SER A 811 -23.46 -9.73 0.49
N ALA A 812 -23.32 -9.32 -0.77
CA ALA A 812 -22.05 -9.45 -1.47
C ALA A 812 -20.94 -8.71 -0.72
N LYS A 813 -19.70 -9.19 -0.88
CA LYS A 813 -18.50 -8.57 -0.30
C LYS A 813 -18.09 -7.36 -1.13
N VAL A 814 -17.87 -6.25 -0.44
CA VAL A 814 -17.21 -5.07 -1.00
C VAL A 814 -15.73 -5.20 -0.68
N CYS A 815 -14.90 -5.25 -1.71
CA CYS A 815 -13.51 -5.68 -1.61
C CYS A 815 -12.54 -4.58 -2.00
N ASP A 816 -11.29 -4.76 -1.61
CA ASP A 816 -10.13 -3.94 -1.93
C ASP A 816 -10.41 -2.47 -1.62
N PHE A 817 -10.67 -1.61 -2.61
CA PHE A 817 -10.95 -0.19 -2.38
C PHE A 817 -12.31 0.24 -2.92
N ILE A 818 -12.91 1.18 -2.20
CA ILE A 818 -14.02 2.00 -2.68
C ILE A 818 -13.46 3.39 -2.98
N TYR A 819 -13.69 3.91 -4.19
CA TYR A 819 -13.23 5.24 -4.57
C TYR A 819 -14.39 6.19 -4.77
N MET A 820 -14.32 7.38 -4.18
CA MET A 820 -15.13 8.52 -4.60
C MET A 820 -14.32 9.34 -5.60
N ASN A 821 -14.86 9.56 -6.80
CA ASN A 821 -14.19 10.34 -7.84
C ASN A 821 -14.98 11.61 -8.15
N ALA A 822 -14.29 12.75 -8.11
CA ALA A 822 -14.73 13.97 -8.76
C ALA A 822 -14.50 13.86 -10.26
N VAL A 823 -15.57 13.99 -11.04
CA VAL A 823 -15.48 14.00 -12.50
C VAL A 823 -15.61 15.43 -13.02
N LYS A 824 -14.59 15.87 -13.77
CA LYS A 824 -14.57 17.14 -14.50
C LYS A 824 -14.47 16.83 -16.01
N PRO A 825 -15.61 16.72 -16.72
CA PRO A 825 -15.64 16.48 -18.15
C PRO A 825 -14.93 17.58 -18.94
N TYR A 826 -14.30 17.21 -20.05
CA TYR A 826 -13.80 18.18 -21.04
C TYR A 826 -14.80 18.44 -22.18
N TYR A 827 -16.00 17.85 -22.06
CA TYR A 827 -17.14 18.04 -22.95
C TYR A 827 -18.30 18.72 -22.21
N ASP A 828 -19.18 19.38 -22.94
CA ASP A 828 -20.40 19.95 -22.36
C ASP A 828 -21.35 18.84 -21.89
N PHE A 829 -21.86 18.99 -20.67
CA PHE A 829 -22.65 17.99 -19.96
C PHE A 829 -24.06 18.51 -19.62
N ASP A 830 -25.07 17.64 -19.70
CA ASP A 830 -26.46 17.90 -19.29
C ASP A 830 -26.98 16.75 -18.43
N SER A 831 -27.26 17.03 -17.16
CA SER A 831 -27.72 16.04 -16.19
C SER A 831 -29.13 15.50 -16.45
N SER A 832 -29.90 16.08 -17.39
CA SER A 832 -31.19 15.56 -17.82
C SER A 832 -31.10 14.48 -18.91
N ILE A 833 -29.90 14.25 -19.47
CA ILE A 833 -29.64 13.29 -20.53
C ILE A 833 -28.99 12.04 -19.95
N ALA A 834 -29.53 10.87 -20.27
CA ALA A 834 -28.89 9.59 -19.99
C ALA A 834 -27.83 9.28 -21.06
N TYR A 835 -28.23 9.35 -22.33
CA TYR A 835 -27.37 9.14 -23.51
C TYR A 835 -27.65 10.19 -24.59
N PHE A 836 -26.60 10.71 -25.20
CA PHE A 836 -26.66 11.48 -26.44
C PHE A 836 -25.82 10.80 -27.52
N VAL A 837 -26.44 10.48 -28.65
CA VAL A 837 -25.78 9.82 -29.78
C VAL A 837 -25.91 10.72 -31.01
N ASP A 838 -24.79 11.18 -31.56
CA ASP A 838 -24.72 11.80 -32.88
C ASP A 838 -24.44 10.68 -33.90
N CYS A 839 -25.48 10.23 -34.59
CA CYS A 839 -25.37 9.01 -35.39
C CYS A 839 -24.61 9.32 -36.67
N GLY A 840 -23.52 8.60 -36.92
CA GLY A 840 -22.69 8.81 -38.10
C GLY A 840 -21.79 10.03 -38.00
N ASP A 841 -21.45 10.45 -36.78
CA ASP A 841 -20.40 11.42 -36.51
C ASP A 841 -19.05 10.93 -37.06
N GLN A 842 -18.29 11.87 -37.63
CA GLN A 842 -17.00 11.60 -38.27
C GLN A 842 -15.82 11.79 -37.32
N ASP A 843 -16.05 12.41 -36.15
CA ASP A 843 -15.15 12.40 -35.00
C ASP A 843 -15.98 12.27 -33.72
N VAL A 844 -16.02 11.06 -33.16
CA VAL A 844 -16.89 10.75 -32.01
C VAL A 844 -16.54 11.49 -30.71
N THR A 845 -15.48 12.31 -30.74
CA THR A 845 -14.96 13.01 -29.57
C THR A 845 -15.39 14.47 -29.47
N THR A 846 -16.04 15.01 -30.51
CA THR A 846 -16.45 16.42 -30.55
C THR A 846 -17.96 16.58 -30.38
N LEU A 847 -18.38 17.69 -29.77
CA LEU A 847 -19.78 18.10 -29.71
C LEU A 847 -19.95 19.35 -30.57
N THR A 848 -21.06 19.43 -31.30
CA THR A 848 -21.34 20.57 -32.17
C THR A 848 -22.39 21.51 -31.58
N GLY A 849 -22.12 22.82 -31.65
CA GLY A 849 -23.12 23.84 -31.35
C GLY A 849 -23.62 23.82 -29.90
N THR A 850 -24.86 23.38 -29.69
CA THR A 850 -25.51 23.33 -28.37
C THR A 850 -25.67 21.90 -27.83
N ASP A 851 -25.05 20.91 -28.48
CA ASP A 851 -25.12 19.52 -28.08
C ASP A 851 -24.37 19.26 -26.77
N LYS A 852 -24.87 18.33 -25.98
CA LYS A 852 -24.38 18.02 -24.63
C LYS A 852 -24.45 16.52 -24.39
N GLN A 853 -23.44 15.96 -23.75
CA GLN A 853 -23.44 14.56 -23.33
C GLN A 853 -24.25 14.33 -22.06
N GLY A 854 -24.67 13.07 -21.89
CA GLY A 854 -25.39 12.59 -20.72
C GLY A 854 -24.51 11.93 -19.66
N TRP A 855 -25.15 11.26 -18.71
CA TRP A 855 -24.49 10.56 -17.59
C TRP A 855 -23.66 9.34 -17.99
N TYR A 856 -24.04 8.66 -19.07
CA TYR A 856 -23.57 7.30 -19.33
C TYR A 856 -22.72 7.17 -20.59
N ASN A 857 -22.35 8.29 -21.21
CA ASN A 857 -21.43 8.29 -22.35
C ASN A 857 -20.54 9.54 -22.41
N SER A 858 -19.33 9.36 -22.91
CA SER A 858 -18.29 10.38 -23.04
C SER A 858 -17.87 10.66 -24.50
N VAL A 859 -18.43 9.89 -25.44
CA VAL A 859 -18.29 10.02 -26.90
C VAL A 859 -19.66 10.05 -27.56
N THR A 860 -19.78 10.70 -28.72
CA THR A 860 -21.05 10.88 -29.44
C THR A 860 -21.49 9.62 -30.17
N GLU A 861 -20.57 8.69 -30.44
CA GLU A 861 -20.88 7.38 -31.01
C GLU A 861 -19.79 6.35 -30.66
N GLN A 862 -20.15 5.09 -30.51
CA GLN A 862 -19.20 3.97 -30.41
C GLN A 862 -19.84 2.65 -30.83
N LEU A 863 -19.00 1.63 -31.06
CA LEU A 863 -19.46 0.23 -31.07
C LEU A 863 -19.90 -0.17 -29.67
N TYR A 864 -20.85 -1.11 -29.57
CA TYR A 864 -21.36 -1.58 -28.30
C TYR A 864 -20.23 -2.08 -27.38
N GLY A 865 -19.99 -1.34 -26.29
CA GLY A 865 -18.87 -1.57 -25.38
C GLY A 865 -18.89 -0.60 -24.19
N ALA A 866 -17.96 -0.79 -23.26
CA ALA A 866 -17.84 0.06 -22.07
C ALA A 866 -17.36 1.47 -22.43
N ASP A 867 -18.07 2.49 -21.96
CA ASP A 867 -17.64 3.88 -22.03
C ASP A 867 -16.44 4.15 -21.10
N GLU A 868 -15.46 4.95 -21.56
CA GLU A 868 -14.19 5.19 -20.86
C GLU A 868 -14.38 5.86 -19.48
N VAL A 869 -15.28 6.84 -19.40
CA VAL A 869 -15.50 7.64 -18.19
C VAL A 869 -16.50 6.94 -17.27
N SER A 870 -17.69 6.64 -17.78
CA SER A 870 -18.79 6.10 -16.96
C SER A 870 -18.67 4.59 -16.68
N GLY A 871 -17.99 3.84 -17.56
CA GLY A 871 -17.93 2.37 -17.52
C GLY A 871 -19.20 1.68 -18.02
N MET A 872 -20.24 2.43 -18.43
CA MET A 872 -21.52 1.86 -18.89
C MET A 872 -21.40 1.28 -20.30
N TYR A 873 -22.02 0.12 -20.54
CA TYR A 873 -22.02 -0.49 -21.86
C TYR A 873 -23.09 0.15 -22.75
N TRP A 874 -22.67 0.72 -23.88
CA TRP A 874 -23.57 1.25 -24.88
C TRP A 874 -22.93 1.30 -26.27
N GLY A 875 -23.75 1.49 -27.30
CA GLY A 875 -23.26 1.78 -28.65
C GLY A 875 -24.00 0.98 -29.73
N LEU A 876 -23.50 1.12 -30.94
CA LEU A 876 -23.96 0.42 -32.13
C LEU A 876 -23.70 -1.09 -32.00
N ILE A 877 -24.75 -1.89 -32.17
CA ILE A 877 -24.67 -3.34 -32.22
C ILE A 877 -24.54 -3.75 -33.69
N ASP A 878 -23.30 -3.95 -34.13
CA ASP A 878 -23.00 -4.43 -35.48
C ASP A 878 -21.65 -5.17 -35.51
N ASP A 879 -21.37 -5.88 -36.60
CA ASP A 879 -20.07 -6.50 -36.85
C ASP A 879 -19.02 -5.42 -37.17
N PRO A 880 -17.95 -5.28 -36.37
CA PRO A 880 -16.93 -4.26 -36.56
C PRO A 880 -16.05 -4.48 -37.80
N THR A 881 -16.14 -5.63 -38.47
CA THR A 881 -15.35 -5.93 -39.66
C THR A 881 -16.03 -5.37 -40.91
N ASP A 882 -15.54 -4.23 -41.43
CA ASP A 882 -15.91 -3.82 -42.80
C ASP A 882 -15.25 -4.77 -43.80
N GLN A 883 -16.00 -5.78 -44.25
CA GLN A 883 -15.52 -6.78 -45.23
C GLN A 883 -15.44 -6.23 -46.67
N TYR A 884 -15.71 -4.94 -46.90
CA TYR A 884 -15.92 -4.39 -48.25
C TYR A 884 -15.24 -3.03 -48.48
N ASN A 885 -13.90 -2.98 -48.57
CA ASN A 885 -13.04 -1.96 -49.22
C ASN A 885 -13.61 -0.51 -49.40
N GLY A 886 -14.23 0.06 -48.37
CA GLY A 886 -14.74 1.44 -48.34
C GLY A 886 -14.28 2.23 -47.11
N ALA A 887 -13.99 1.54 -46.01
CA ALA A 887 -13.48 2.12 -44.77
C ALA A 887 -12.05 2.69 -44.89
N SER A 888 -11.90 3.92 -45.40
CA SER A 888 -10.76 4.79 -45.01
C SER A 888 -10.89 6.23 -45.56
N LYS A 889 -12.03 6.92 -45.35
CA LYS A 889 -12.12 8.35 -45.72
C LYS A 889 -12.18 9.33 -44.54
N SER A 890 -12.38 8.86 -43.30
CA SER A 890 -12.60 9.71 -42.12
C SER A 890 -12.55 8.91 -40.80
N GLY A 891 -12.71 9.59 -39.65
CA GLY A 891 -12.65 9.02 -38.29
C GLY A 891 -13.94 8.41 -37.74
N GLY A 892 -15.03 8.34 -38.54
CA GLY A 892 -16.31 7.74 -38.13
C GLY A 892 -16.30 6.21 -38.09
N ILE A 893 -17.36 5.61 -37.54
CA ILE A 893 -17.46 4.16 -37.29
C ILE A 893 -18.10 3.44 -38.49
N TYR A 894 -17.29 2.76 -39.30
CA TYR A 894 -17.73 1.93 -40.42
C TYR A 894 -17.83 0.46 -40.00
N THR A 895 -18.99 -0.16 -40.15
CA THR A 895 -19.23 -1.56 -39.80
C THR A 895 -19.70 -2.37 -41.01
N ALA A 896 -19.91 -3.68 -40.83
CA ALA A 896 -20.32 -4.55 -41.92
C ALA A 896 -21.65 -4.13 -42.56
N ASN A 897 -22.62 -3.70 -41.73
CA ASN A 897 -24.00 -3.46 -42.15
C ASN A 897 -24.43 -1.98 -42.08
N THR A 898 -23.70 -1.09 -41.42
CA THR A 898 -24.06 0.34 -41.32
C THR A 898 -22.86 1.26 -41.48
N TRP A 899 -23.03 2.39 -42.18
CA TRP A 899 -21.98 3.38 -42.39
C TRP A 899 -22.41 4.78 -41.93
N PRO A 900 -21.47 5.61 -41.46
CA PRO A 900 -21.70 7.04 -41.34
C PRO A 900 -21.84 7.63 -42.75
N ASN A 901 -22.59 8.72 -42.90
CA ASN A 901 -22.74 9.40 -44.19
C ASN A 901 -21.36 9.77 -44.79
N GLU A 902 -20.95 9.08 -45.85
CA GLU A 902 -19.67 9.29 -46.52
C GLU A 902 -19.59 10.63 -47.28
N ALA A 903 -20.74 11.27 -47.50
CA ALA A 903 -20.86 12.60 -48.10
C ALA A 903 -21.02 13.71 -47.05
N ALA A 904 -20.86 13.40 -45.76
CA ALA A 904 -21.05 14.34 -44.65
C ALA A 904 -20.00 15.47 -44.62
N PRO A 905 -20.29 16.60 -43.93
CA PRO A 905 -19.29 17.63 -43.62
C PRO A 905 -18.20 17.04 -42.71
N GLY A 906 -17.01 17.64 -42.69
CA GLY A 906 -15.95 17.25 -41.74
C GLY A 906 -16.38 17.43 -40.27
N ASP A 907 -15.47 17.14 -39.35
CA ASP A 907 -15.65 17.32 -37.90
C ASP A 907 -16.37 18.64 -37.53
N GLY A 908 -17.27 18.58 -36.54
CA GLY A 908 -18.09 19.71 -36.09
C GLY A 908 -19.37 19.93 -36.90
N ALA A 909 -19.86 18.91 -37.61
CA ALA A 909 -21.15 18.95 -38.29
C ALA A 909 -22.32 18.94 -37.28
N ALA A 910 -23.42 19.62 -37.60
CA ALA A 910 -24.60 19.58 -36.73
C ALA A 910 -25.24 18.17 -36.77
N LYS A 911 -25.70 17.67 -35.62
CA LYS A 911 -26.34 16.34 -35.47
C LYS A 911 -27.53 16.03 -36.37
N ASN A 912 -28.04 17.04 -37.08
CA ASN A 912 -29.15 16.91 -38.03
C ASN A 912 -28.67 16.85 -39.49
N VAL A 913 -27.37 16.79 -39.73
CA VAL A 913 -26.78 16.58 -41.05
C VAL A 913 -25.72 15.48 -41.05
N SER A 914 -25.15 15.14 -39.89
CA SER A 914 -24.57 13.81 -39.62
C SER A 914 -25.70 12.79 -39.50
N PHE A 915 -25.54 11.65 -40.16
CA PHE A 915 -26.47 10.53 -40.05
C PHE A 915 -25.75 9.21 -40.33
N ARG A 916 -26.20 8.15 -39.65
CA ARG A 916 -25.81 6.76 -39.93
C ARG A 916 -26.87 6.11 -40.80
N TYR A 917 -26.43 5.27 -41.72
CA TYR A 917 -27.32 4.54 -42.61
C TYR A 917 -27.00 3.06 -42.72
N THR A 918 -28.04 2.23 -42.92
CA THR A 918 -27.89 0.82 -43.27
C THR A 918 -27.33 0.69 -44.68
N LYS A 919 -26.36 -0.21 -44.88
CA LYS A 919 -25.62 -0.37 -46.13
C LYS A 919 -26.54 -0.61 -47.35
N ASN A 920 -26.09 -0.03 -48.46
CA ASN A 920 -26.79 0.55 -49.61
C ASN A 920 -28.09 -0.09 -50.18
N GLN A 921 -28.81 0.74 -50.96
CA GLN A 921 -30.01 0.39 -51.71
C GLN A 921 -29.82 -0.62 -52.87
N TYR A 922 -28.58 -0.99 -53.18
CA TYR A 922 -28.19 -1.78 -54.36
C TYR A 922 -27.85 -3.24 -54.01
N GLU A 923 -27.63 -3.55 -52.74
CA GLU A 923 -27.38 -4.90 -52.26
C GLU A 923 -28.69 -5.65 -52.00
N HIS A 924 -28.73 -6.92 -52.40
CA HIS A 924 -29.87 -7.81 -52.28
C HIS A 924 -29.62 -8.85 -51.19
N ASN A 925 -30.66 -9.29 -50.47
CA ASN A 925 -30.62 -10.30 -49.41
C ASN A 925 -29.84 -9.92 -48.13
N ILE A 926 -29.77 -8.62 -47.81
CA ILE A 926 -29.25 -8.14 -46.53
C ILE A 926 -30.43 -7.79 -45.63
N ASP A 927 -30.38 -8.21 -44.36
CA ASP A 927 -31.36 -7.81 -43.36
C ASP A 927 -31.14 -6.34 -42.99
N ARG A 928 -32.13 -5.49 -43.25
CA ARG A 928 -31.99 -4.03 -43.16
C ARG A 928 -32.45 -3.53 -41.80
N HIS A 929 -31.55 -3.68 -40.84
CA HIS A 929 -31.74 -3.20 -39.48
C HIS A 929 -30.54 -2.40 -38.99
N LEU A 930 -30.80 -1.57 -37.98
CA LEU A 930 -29.80 -0.80 -37.26
C LEU A 930 -30.21 -0.85 -35.79
N ASP A 931 -29.29 -1.20 -34.91
CA ASP A 931 -29.58 -1.48 -33.51
C ASP A 931 -28.56 -0.80 -32.59
N TYR A 932 -29.02 -0.16 -31.52
CA TYR A 932 -28.16 0.41 -30.47
C TYR A 932 -28.53 -0.17 -29.11
N GLY A 933 -27.53 -0.60 -28.35
CA GLY A 933 -27.69 -1.08 -26.98
C GLY A 933 -27.31 -0.01 -25.97
N PHE A 934 -27.99 0.02 -24.82
CA PHE A 934 -27.78 0.96 -23.72
C PHE A 934 -27.96 0.27 -22.37
N THR A 935 -27.01 0.46 -21.46
CA THR A 935 -27.17 0.09 -20.05
C THR A 935 -27.89 1.21 -19.31
N LEU A 936 -29.06 0.93 -18.75
CA LEU A 936 -29.90 1.93 -18.11
C LEU A 936 -30.54 1.31 -16.87
N PRO A 937 -30.53 1.98 -15.70
CA PRO A 937 -31.30 1.51 -14.56
C PRO A 937 -32.79 1.32 -14.91
N ASP A 938 -33.46 0.44 -14.18
CA ASP A 938 -34.89 0.21 -14.35
C ASP A 938 -35.68 1.50 -14.08
N GLY A 939 -36.53 1.90 -15.03
CA GLY A 939 -37.20 3.20 -14.95
C GLY A 939 -37.91 3.64 -16.21
N ALA A 940 -38.54 4.81 -16.15
CA ALA A 940 -39.22 5.43 -17.29
C ALA A 940 -38.33 6.46 -17.99
N TYR A 941 -38.28 6.39 -19.32
CA TYR A 941 -37.43 7.21 -20.17
C TYR A 941 -38.20 7.76 -21.37
N THR A 942 -37.77 8.92 -21.85
CA THR A 942 -38.17 9.47 -23.15
C THR A 942 -37.03 9.29 -24.14
N VAL A 943 -37.32 8.76 -25.31
CA VAL A 943 -36.37 8.62 -26.42
C VAL A 943 -36.75 9.61 -27.51
N GLU A 944 -35.85 10.54 -27.82
CA GLU A 944 -35.95 11.49 -28.93
C GLU A 944 -35.00 11.08 -30.05
N MET A 945 -35.48 11.04 -31.30
CA MET A 945 -34.72 10.58 -32.47
C MET A 945 -35.01 11.48 -33.67
N SER A 946 -34.13 11.47 -34.67
CA SER A 946 -34.38 12.12 -35.96
C SER A 946 -33.94 11.23 -37.11
N PHE A 947 -34.62 11.34 -38.25
CA PHE A 947 -34.39 10.52 -39.44
C PHE A 947 -34.34 11.38 -40.70
N ARG A 948 -33.69 10.84 -41.73
CA ARG A 948 -33.55 11.53 -43.02
C ARG A 948 -33.77 10.61 -44.21
N ASP A 949 -34.21 11.17 -45.33
CA ASP A 949 -34.28 10.48 -46.62
C ASP A 949 -33.51 11.25 -47.71
N PRO A 950 -32.16 11.29 -47.63
CA PRO A 950 -31.34 12.03 -48.59
C PRO A 950 -31.35 11.40 -50.00
N TRP A 951 -31.77 10.13 -50.12
CA TRP A 951 -31.71 9.36 -51.36
C TRP A 951 -33.07 8.88 -51.89
N GLY A 952 -34.18 9.22 -51.22
CA GLY A 952 -35.54 8.83 -51.63
C GLY A 952 -35.90 7.36 -51.33
N CYS A 953 -35.15 6.72 -50.44
CA CYS A 953 -35.18 5.28 -50.16
C CYS A 953 -35.12 4.90 -48.66
N SER A 954 -35.32 5.87 -47.76
CA SER A 954 -35.45 5.67 -46.31
C SER A 954 -36.76 6.26 -45.81
N LYS A 955 -37.88 5.58 -46.07
CA LYS A 955 -39.22 6.01 -45.68
C LYS A 955 -39.80 5.18 -44.55
N ASN A 956 -40.68 5.80 -43.77
CA ASN A 956 -41.49 5.18 -42.71
C ASN A 956 -40.71 4.28 -41.72
N PRO A 957 -39.55 4.72 -41.16
CA PRO A 957 -38.90 3.94 -40.13
C PRO A 957 -39.81 3.71 -38.92
N ARG A 958 -39.59 2.58 -38.26
CA ARG A 958 -40.23 2.14 -37.02
C ARG A 958 -39.14 1.82 -36.01
N VAL A 959 -39.38 2.14 -34.75
CA VAL A 959 -38.43 1.91 -33.66
C VAL A 959 -39.10 1.07 -32.59
N TYR A 960 -38.47 -0.03 -32.24
CA TYR A 960 -38.86 -0.89 -31.14
C TYR A 960 -37.83 -0.80 -30.01
N ALA A 961 -38.24 -1.08 -28.80
CA ALA A 961 -37.37 -1.42 -27.69
C ALA A 961 -37.32 -2.94 -27.56
N ASN A 962 -36.12 -3.53 -27.42
CA ASN A 962 -35.87 -4.93 -27.07
C ASN A 962 -36.68 -5.96 -27.91
N ILE A 963 -36.62 -5.83 -29.24
CA ILE A 963 -37.39 -6.68 -30.17
C ILE A 963 -37.10 -8.18 -29.95
N GLY A 964 -38.12 -9.01 -30.00
CA GLY A 964 -38.02 -10.46 -29.80
C GLY A 964 -37.88 -10.90 -28.33
N THR A 965 -37.89 -9.97 -27.38
CA THR A 965 -37.81 -10.28 -25.94
C THR A 965 -39.17 -10.12 -25.24
N ALA A 966 -39.25 -10.54 -23.95
CA ALA A 966 -40.43 -10.30 -23.13
C ALA A 966 -40.70 -8.80 -22.84
N ASN A 967 -39.73 -7.92 -23.11
CA ASN A 967 -39.81 -6.47 -22.90
C ASN A 967 -39.97 -5.70 -24.22
N GLU A 968 -40.38 -6.37 -25.31
CA GLU A 968 -40.62 -5.71 -26.59
C GLU A 968 -41.68 -4.60 -26.49
N ALA A 969 -41.37 -3.40 -26.99
CA ALA A 969 -42.33 -2.29 -27.06
C ALA A 969 -42.11 -1.43 -28.31
N LEU A 970 -43.20 -1.00 -28.97
CA LEU A 970 -43.13 -0.02 -30.06
C LEU A 970 -42.92 1.38 -29.49
N ILE A 971 -41.83 2.04 -29.88
CA ILE A 971 -41.46 3.39 -29.42
C ILE A 971 -42.01 4.46 -30.36
N ALA A 972 -41.85 4.26 -31.67
CA ALA A 972 -42.35 5.17 -32.69
C ALA A 972 -42.62 4.41 -34.00
N GLU A 973 -43.64 4.83 -34.73
CA GLU A 973 -44.05 4.24 -36.01
C GLU A 973 -44.24 5.34 -37.06
N ASN A 974 -43.98 5.03 -38.33
CA ASN A 974 -44.13 5.95 -39.46
C ASN A 974 -43.37 7.28 -39.23
N CYS A 975 -42.14 7.18 -38.73
CA CYS A 975 -41.36 8.35 -38.36
C CYS A 975 -41.09 9.26 -39.59
N PRO A 976 -41.25 10.59 -39.47
CA PRO A 976 -40.88 11.52 -40.54
C PRO A 976 -39.37 11.45 -40.81
N THR A 977 -39.00 11.56 -42.09
CA THR A 977 -37.60 11.48 -42.57
C THR A 977 -37.12 12.80 -43.17
N ASP A 978 -37.62 13.92 -42.64
CA ASP A 978 -37.28 15.29 -43.03
C ASP A 978 -36.31 15.97 -42.05
N GLY A 979 -35.83 15.25 -41.04
CA GLY A 979 -34.98 15.78 -39.96
C GLY A 979 -35.73 16.33 -38.76
N SER A 980 -37.05 16.16 -38.70
CA SER A 980 -37.85 16.54 -37.53
C SER A 980 -37.67 15.53 -36.38
N ALA A 981 -37.71 16.05 -35.15
CA ALA A 981 -37.59 15.24 -33.95
C ALA A 981 -38.84 14.38 -33.72
N VAL A 982 -38.63 13.11 -33.40
CA VAL A 982 -39.63 12.10 -33.05
C VAL A 982 -39.40 11.66 -31.62
N LYS A 983 -40.47 11.56 -30.82
CA LYS A 983 -40.38 11.16 -29.40
C LYS A 983 -41.24 9.95 -29.10
N GLY A 984 -40.72 9.05 -28.28
CA GLY A 984 -41.46 7.92 -27.70
C GLY A 984 -41.06 7.70 -26.24
N ASN A 985 -41.92 7.02 -25.48
CA ASN A 985 -41.64 6.68 -24.08
C ASN A 985 -41.33 5.19 -23.98
N VAL A 986 -40.40 4.83 -23.08
CA VAL A 986 -40.03 3.45 -22.80
C VAL A 986 -39.89 3.22 -21.30
N THR A 987 -40.24 2.01 -20.84
CA THR A 987 -39.92 1.56 -19.48
C THR A 987 -38.86 0.48 -19.58
N VAL A 988 -37.68 0.76 -19.01
CA VAL A 988 -36.55 -0.16 -18.95
C VAL A 988 -36.75 -1.14 -17.79
N LYS A 989 -36.44 -2.42 -18.04
CA LYS A 989 -36.48 -3.51 -17.06
C LYS A 989 -35.27 -4.43 -17.26
N GLY A 990 -34.63 -4.83 -16.17
CA GLY A 990 -33.42 -5.66 -16.20
C GLY A 990 -32.17 -4.90 -16.63
N GLY A 991 -32.12 -3.58 -16.44
CA GLY A 991 -30.89 -2.80 -16.61
C GLY A 991 -30.49 -2.48 -18.07
N TYR A 992 -31.33 -2.81 -19.05
CA TYR A 992 -30.94 -2.81 -20.46
C TYR A 992 -32.03 -2.33 -21.42
N LEU A 993 -31.63 -1.54 -22.42
CA LEU A 993 -32.46 -1.07 -23.52
C LEU A 993 -31.73 -1.27 -24.85
N GLU A 994 -32.31 -2.01 -25.75
CA GLU A 994 -31.94 -2.07 -27.16
C GLU A 994 -32.95 -1.29 -28.00
N LEU A 995 -32.50 -0.29 -28.76
CA LEU A 995 -33.32 0.41 -29.73
C LEU A 995 -33.15 -0.24 -31.11
N ASN A 996 -34.24 -0.82 -31.60
CA ASN A 996 -34.28 -1.58 -32.84
C ASN A 996 -34.97 -0.80 -33.95
N PHE A 997 -34.20 -0.31 -34.92
CA PHE A 997 -34.70 0.46 -36.04
C PHE A 997 -35.01 -0.45 -37.23
N ARG A 998 -36.24 -0.38 -37.75
CA ARG A 998 -36.75 -1.21 -38.85
C ARG A 998 -37.45 -0.35 -39.91
N SER A 999 -37.37 -0.73 -41.18
CA SER A 999 -38.16 -0.12 -42.26
C SER A 999 -38.47 -1.16 -43.33
N ASP A 1000 -39.59 -0.96 -44.03
CA ASP A 1000 -39.94 -1.74 -45.23
C ASP A 1000 -39.28 -1.16 -46.51
N ASP A 1001 -38.58 -0.02 -46.41
CA ASP A 1001 -37.87 0.63 -47.52
C ASP A 1001 -36.43 0.11 -47.69
N LYS A 1002 -35.65 0.72 -48.59
CA LYS A 1002 -34.32 0.21 -48.97
C LYS A 1002 -33.17 0.65 -48.09
N ALA A 1003 -33.39 1.59 -47.18
CA ALA A 1003 -32.42 2.04 -46.20
C ALA A 1003 -33.12 2.59 -44.94
N ILE A 1004 -32.38 2.71 -43.86
CA ILE A 1004 -32.75 3.46 -42.66
C ILE A 1004 -31.63 4.46 -42.43
N ASN A 1005 -31.94 5.75 -42.33
CA ASN A 1005 -30.98 6.78 -41.92
C ASN A 1005 -31.41 7.42 -40.60
N VAL A 1006 -30.55 7.34 -39.59
CA VAL A 1006 -30.76 7.93 -38.26
C VAL A 1006 -29.78 9.07 -38.08
N ASP A 1007 -30.28 10.27 -37.77
CA ASP A 1007 -29.47 11.47 -37.55
C ASP A 1007 -28.88 11.46 -36.11
N TYR A 1008 -29.73 11.27 -35.09
CA TYR A 1008 -29.30 11.26 -33.68
C TYR A 1008 -30.28 10.49 -32.78
N ILE A 1009 -29.83 10.17 -31.57
CA ILE A 1009 -30.63 9.59 -30.48
C ILE A 1009 -30.37 10.38 -29.19
N ILE A 1010 -31.41 10.78 -28.47
CA ILE A 1010 -31.31 11.37 -27.13
C ILE A 1010 -32.22 10.58 -26.19
N ILE A 1011 -31.65 9.97 -25.15
CA ILE A 1011 -32.41 9.30 -24.11
C ILE A 1011 -32.42 10.22 -22.88
N ARG A 1012 -33.62 10.58 -22.42
CA ARG A 1012 -33.83 11.42 -21.23
C ARG A 1012 -34.59 10.64 -20.17
N PHE A 1013 -34.35 10.99 -18.92
CA PHE A 1013 -35.17 10.47 -17.83
C PHE A 1013 -36.56 11.11 -17.86
N ALA A 1014 -37.63 10.30 -17.76
CA ALA A 1014 -39.00 10.82 -17.82
C ALA A 1014 -39.37 11.62 -16.56
N ASP A 1015 -38.94 11.14 -15.38
CA ASP A 1015 -39.28 11.70 -14.07
C ASP A 1015 -38.02 12.06 -13.23
N GLY A 1016 -36.93 12.42 -13.90
CA GLY A 1016 -35.59 12.50 -13.29
C GLY A 1016 -34.92 11.12 -13.19
N MET A 1017 -33.64 11.08 -12.80
CA MET A 1017 -32.86 9.85 -12.77
C MET A 1017 -33.59 8.76 -11.96
N PRO A 1018 -33.85 7.56 -12.52
CA PRO A 1018 -34.63 6.56 -11.81
C PRO A 1018 -33.86 6.02 -10.61
N TYR A 1019 -34.49 6.09 -9.45
CA TYR A 1019 -34.03 5.50 -8.19
C TYR A 1019 -34.92 4.31 -7.86
N THR A 1020 -34.38 3.29 -7.21
CA THR A 1020 -35.19 2.11 -6.84
C THR A 1020 -36.16 2.39 -5.67
N THR A 1021 -35.99 3.48 -4.91
CA THR A 1021 -36.98 4.04 -3.96
C THR A 1021 -36.68 5.52 -3.63
N LYS A 1022 -37.72 6.33 -3.33
CA LYS A 1022 -37.64 7.69 -2.73
C LYS A 1022 -37.96 7.60 -1.23
N GLY A 1023 -37.30 8.35 -0.33
CA GLY A 1023 -37.76 8.38 1.08
C GLY A 1023 -37.04 9.37 2.00
N MET A 1024 -37.29 10.67 1.89
CA MET A 1024 -36.48 11.74 2.47
C MET A 1024 -36.10 11.61 3.97
N ARG A 1025 -34.93 12.14 4.39
CA ARG A 1025 -34.58 12.27 5.82
C ARG A 1025 -35.68 13.03 6.59
N GLY A 1026 -36.25 12.38 7.61
CA GLY A 1026 -37.38 12.85 8.40
C GLY A 1026 -38.73 12.24 8.04
N ASP A 1027 -38.83 11.49 6.94
CA ASP A 1027 -40.00 10.74 6.48
C ASP A 1027 -40.02 9.34 7.13
N VAL A 1028 -40.25 9.31 8.44
CA VAL A 1028 -40.22 8.09 9.26
C VAL A 1028 -41.32 7.11 8.88
N ASN A 1029 -42.40 7.56 8.24
CA ASN A 1029 -43.49 6.70 7.78
C ASN A 1029 -43.33 6.23 6.32
N LEU A 1030 -42.38 6.80 5.56
CA LEU A 1030 -42.02 6.50 4.16
C LEU A 1030 -43.12 6.85 3.15
N ASP A 1031 -43.90 7.90 3.42
CA ASP A 1031 -44.98 8.37 2.55
C ASP A 1031 -44.52 9.41 1.50
N GLY A 1032 -43.24 9.79 1.55
CA GLY A 1032 -42.63 10.77 0.66
C GLY A 1032 -42.71 12.22 1.17
N VAL A 1033 -43.20 12.46 2.39
CA VAL A 1033 -43.37 13.80 2.98
C VAL A 1033 -42.93 13.79 4.45
N ALA A 1034 -41.97 14.64 4.83
CA ALA A 1034 -41.55 14.77 6.23
C ALA A 1034 -42.44 15.76 7.02
N ASP A 1035 -43.40 15.26 7.78
CA ASP A 1035 -44.43 16.03 8.49
C ASP A 1035 -44.71 15.55 9.95
N GLY A 1036 -45.86 15.95 10.50
CA GLY A 1036 -46.26 15.61 11.87
C GLY A 1036 -46.60 14.13 12.09
N ALA A 1037 -46.93 13.38 11.03
CA ALA A 1037 -47.14 11.94 11.08
C ALA A 1037 -45.83 11.19 11.31
N ASP A 1038 -44.72 11.68 10.78
CA ASP A 1038 -43.38 11.14 11.02
C ASP A 1038 -42.92 11.37 12.45
N ALA A 1039 -43.22 12.54 13.01
CA ALA A 1039 -42.96 12.81 14.42
C ALA A 1039 -43.72 11.83 15.34
N LEU A 1040 -44.92 11.40 14.95
CA LEU A 1040 -45.71 10.41 15.69
C LEU A 1040 -45.12 9.00 15.53
N ALA A 1041 -44.67 8.63 14.33
CA ALA A 1041 -44.00 7.35 14.07
C ALA A 1041 -42.68 7.25 14.86
N LEU A 1042 -41.87 8.32 14.83
CA LEU A 1042 -40.61 8.43 15.57
C LEU A 1042 -40.83 8.40 17.09
N GLN A 1043 -41.83 9.13 17.59
CA GLN A 1043 -42.20 9.11 19.00
C GLN A 1043 -42.66 7.72 19.45
N ALA A 1044 -43.43 7.00 18.63
CA ALA A 1044 -43.86 5.64 18.94
C ALA A 1044 -42.71 4.64 18.98
N ALA A 1045 -41.69 4.82 18.14
CA ALA A 1045 -40.46 4.04 18.20
C ALA A 1045 -39.66 4.32 19.47
N LEU A 1046 -39.31 5.59 19.72
CA LEU A 1046 -38.44 6.01 20.83
C LEU A 1046 -39.08 5.81 22.22
N LEU A 1047 -40.39 6.02 22.37
CA LEU A 1047 -41.06 5.99 23.68
C LEU A 1047 -41.85 4.70 23.96
N LYS A 1048 -42.29 3.99 22.91
CA LYS A 1048 -43.13 2.80 23.07
C LYS A 1048 -42.45 1.51 22.61
N GLY A 1049 -41.20 1.58 22.14
CA GLY A 1049 -40.45 0.42 21.67
C GLY A 1049 -41.05 -0.23 20.42
N THR A 1050 -41.78 0.55 19.61
CA THR A 1050 -42.34 0.05 18.34
C THR A 1050 -41.17 -0.19 17.38
N ALA A 1051 -41.03 -1.41 16.87
CA ALA A 1051 -40.00 -1.71 15.90
C ALA A 1051 -40.27 -0.92 14.61
N LEU A 1052 -39.32 -0.06 14.23
CA LEU A 1052 -39.29 0.55 12.91
C LEU A 1052 -38.84 -0.50 11.90
N THR A 1053 -39.37 -0.46 10.67
CA THR A 1053 -38.68 -1.14 9.57
C THR A 1053 -37.31 -0.49 9.40
N TRP A 1054 -36.40 -1.19 8.72
CA TRP A 1054 -35.07 -0.69 8.42
C TRP A 1054 -35.12 0.71 7.77
N GLU A 1055 -35.98 0.88 6.78
CA GLU A 1055 -36.16 2.13 6.04
C GLU A 1055 -36.67 3.27 6.93
N GLN A 1056 -37.59 2.96 7.85
CA GLN A 1056 -38.12 3.93 8.81
C GLN A 1056 -37.07 4.33 9.86
N GLY A 1057 -36.26 3.38 10.33
CA GLY A 1057 -35.17 3.66 11.27
C GLY A 1057 -34.09 4.57 10.70
N TYR A 1058 -33.76 4.38 9.42
CA TYR A 1058 -32.82 5.25 8.71
C TYR A 1058 -33.42 6.63 8.40
N ALA A 1059 -34.66 6.69 7.88
CA ALA A 1059 -35.34 7.96 7.60
C ALA A 1059 -35.52 8.82 8.87
N ALA A 1060 -35.63 8.17 10.03
CA ALA A 1060 -35.70 8.82 11.32
C ALA A 1060 -34.41 9.50 11.79
N ASP A 1061 -33.25 9.25 11.14
CA ASP A 1061 -31.94 9.70 11.61
C ASP A 1061 -31.63 9.24 13.05
N VAL A 1062 -32.11 8.03 13.40
CA VAL A 1062 -31.95 7.46 14.73
C VAL A 1062 -30.75 6.52 14.74
N LYS A 1063 -29.82 6.73 15.66
CA LYS A 1063 -28.80 5.72 15.94
C LYS A 1063 -29.54 4.43 16.35
N THR A 1064 -29.23 3.34 15.67
CA THR A 1064 -29.90 2.02 15.87
C THR A 1064 -29.61 1.38 17.24
N ASP A 1065 -29.10 2.14 18.21
CA ASP A 1065 -28.93 1.70 19.60
C ASP A 1065 -30.26 1.69 20.39
N PHE A 1066 -31.35 2.16 19.78
CA PHE A 1066 -32.69 2.26 20.38
C PHE A 1066 -32.71 3.06 21.71
N ALA A 1067 -31.67 3.85 21.98
CA ALA A 1067 -31.51 4.66 23.17
C ALA A 1067 -31.59 6.13 22.78
N ALA A 1068 -32.71 6.79 23.09
CA ALA A 1068 -32.94 8.18 22.71
C ALA A 1068 -31.77 9.10 23.13
N ASP A 1069 -31.08 9.69 22.15
CA ASP A 1069 -29.97 10.61 22.35
C ASP A 1069 -30.33 12.07 22.00
N ALA A 1070 -29.36 12.97 22.16
CA ALA A 1070 -29.57 14.39 21.90
C ALA A 1070 -29.85 14.71 20.41
N ARG A 1071 -29.39 13.87 19.48
CA ARG A 1071 -29.66 13.99 18.04
C ARG A 1071 -31.08 13.53 17.74
N ASP A 1072 -31.52 12.41 18.32
CA ASP A 1072 -32.89 11.89 18.17
C ASP A 1072 -33.92 12.91 18.67
N LEU A 1073 -33.67 13.51 19.83
CA LEU A 1073 -34.53 14.55 20.42
C LEU A 1073 -34.51 15.84 19.59
N SER A 1074 -33.38 16.17 18.94
CA SER A 1074 -33.26 17.32 18.03
C SER A 1074 -33.98 17.09 16.70
N ALA A 1075 -33.92 15.87 16.15
CA ALA A 1075 -34.68 15.46 14.97
C ALA A 1075 -36.19 15.49 15.24
N LEU A 1076 -36.64 14.89 16.35
CA LEU A 1076 -38.03 14.94 16.79
C LEU A 1076 -38.51 16.39 16.98
N LYS A 1077 -37.69 17.25 17.61
CA LYS A 1077 -38.01 18.67 17.78
C LYS A 1077 -38.12 19.41 16.44
N ARG A 1078 -37.26 19.11 15.46
CA ARG A 1078 -37.33 19.71 14.11
C ARG A 1078 -38.59 19.30 13.35
N LEU A 1079 -38.98 18.03 13.44
CA LEU A 1079 -40.21 17.51 12.81
C LEU A 1079 -41.47 18.11 13.45
N VAL A 1080 -41.48 18.31 14.77
CA VAL A 1080 -42.63 18.91 15.49
C VAL A 1080 -42.76 20.43 15.26
N LEU A 1081 -41.66 21.13 14.96
CA LEU A 1081 -41.64 22.59 14.75
C LEU A 1081 -41.92 23.03 13.31
N LYS A 1082 -41.94 22.13 12.32
CA LYS A 1082 -42.26 22.39 10.90
C LYS A 1082 -43.77 22.57 10.62
N LYS A 1083 -44.56 23.04 11.59
CA LYS A 1083 -46.01 23.25 11.43
C LYS A 1083 -46.37 24.44 10.54
#